data_AF-A0A952E1H2-F1
#
_entry.id   AF-A0A952E1H2-F1
#
_cell.length_a   1.000
_cell.length_b   1.000
_cell.length_c   1.000
_cell.angle_alpha   90.00
_cell.angle_beta   90.00
_cell.angle_gamma   90.00
#
_symmetry.space_group_name_H-M   'P 1'
#
loop_
_entity.id
_entity.type
_entity.pdbx_description
1 polymer ?
#
loop_
_entity_poly.entity_id
_entity_poly.type
_entity_poly.pdbx_seq_one_letter_code
_entity_poly.pdbx_strand_id
1 'polypeptide(L)'
;MRRLIGILALFTALISIPFSIVFAEGFEKIESNPLRIDFHNVYHDPLQFHIFKRGAGYEGVVSVIKDNNPNRILVKIESEDGYLWEIKKEIIEMNYELTNPRLFRDGAISRLIFTATIGPDVYELYQADCDDELNCTNLREFYKRPNPADPNERHGYFAPYIYKQDNQYYLAYGVWGDNGFKIRLSYSNDLENWTDCPHFSVDGADGPFVILWNNLIQIYFHSSNSSGIRSLESTSPLTCESILSNDRYVLRKSIDSDINHMIYPSLIEEDTEIKMYYSGLDRDSKWQLNLAVNIKDIPVNHSQVKKPIIIIPGFMSSWNKEAILHNRKVSWSDWKIAKFVHEYDGLVNTLKNIGYREGIDLFIFKYDWRKSIKDILQDFGDFLSANEILKNGGINIVGHSFGGLIGRIFTQENYSQVDRIITVGSPHLGAVQFYKPVEAGEIDRENTLIWLAQKLILLLNKSKIESDRITIQKKFPSLKDMLPTFTFLKNRENVDIPLDSLVVRNEYLSSYNMNIDYIFPKFTALYGEKDKNTLSGYVIEQRSVIDEIIGNYPDGRPIDNLFGPGDYTVLSKSASQDVDAMKYYFDHSEIITKKEALKSILDVLGIDYQENQIEEGAPTKVTPSLIFLMRSPAEMSVEYDNSIVSEEDGIIFLQDAKTDAYTLKVRGKDLGKYQLIVWQITETDDLWEEIDGEIKTIEPNSQVDEYRIEFNRNKSKPLRSTPTPYLTPTGGPTIVPSPTKTMETVTRSPTPIQEQNKIVEKSDSNNSKEDKSETQINPSPTKQAQDKDYLLAKDESESSTYPGVLGKSVKRKDEVKTDTLWIVRVRWMLLGVAIIILIIFILLLAKKYRLRA
;
A
#
# COMPACT_ATOMS: atom_id res chain seq x y z
N MET A 1 -6.01 -41.51 -32.72
CA MET A 1 -4.70 -40.92 -32.43
C MET A 1 -4.21 -39.84 -33.42
N ARG A 2 -4.90 -39.58 -34.56
CA ARG A 2 -4.58 -38.44 -35.46
C ARG A 2 -5.52 -37.22 -35.34
N ARG A 3 -6.65 -37.34 -34.62
CA ARG A 3 -7.57 -36.22 -34.33
C ARG A 3 -7.32 -35.52 -32.98
N LEU A 4 -6.43 -36.06 -32.14
CA LEU A 4 -6.04 -35.45 -30.86
C LEU A 4 -4.79 -34.54 -31.00
N ILE A 5 -4.02 -34.70 -32.09
CA ILE A 5 -2.80 -33.92 -32.35
C ILE A 5 -3.14 -32.59 -33.05
N GLY A 6 -4.24 -32.52 -33.81
CA GLY A 6 -4.69 -31.29 -34.46
C GLY A 6 -5.34 -30.26 -33.53
N ILE A 7 -5.92 -30.69 -32.41
CA ILE A 7 -6.55 -29.79 -31.42
C ILE A 7 -5.48 -29.21 -30.45
N LEU A 8 -4.39 -29.95 -30.22
CA LEU A 8 -3.26 -29.47 -29.42
C LEU A 8 -2.39 -28.43 -30.15
N ALA A 9 -2.39 -28.46 -31.49
CA ALA A 9 -1.68 -27.49 -32.33
C ALA A 9 -2.43 -26.14 -32.49
N LEU A 10 -3.75 -26.11 -32.29
CA LEU A 10 -4.53 -24.87 -32.32
C LEU A 10 -4.55 -24.15 -30.96
N PHE A 11 -4.38 -24.90 -29.85
CA PHE A 11 -4.28 -24.34 -28.50
C PHE A 11 -2.90 -23.78 -28.16
N THR A 12 -1.87 -24.14 -28.93
CA THR A 12 -0.49 -23.65 -28.75
C THR A 12 -0.15 -22.41 -29.57
N ALA A 13 -1.05 -21.98 -30.46
CA ALA A 13 -0.89 -20.75 -31.27
C ALA A 13 -1.68 -19.54 -30.72
N LEU A 14 -2.43 -19.70 -29.62
CA LEU A 14 -3.22 -18.65 -28.97
C LEU A 14 -2.73 -18.28 -27.55
N ILE A 15 -1.60 -18.85 -27.10
CA ILE A 15 -0.97 -18.56 -25.78
C ILE A 15 0.48 -18.10 -25.96
N SER A 16 0.71 -17.26 -26.97
CA SER A 16 2.03 -16.69 -27.26
C SER A 16 1.89 -15.29 -27.87
N ILE A 17 1.01 -14.49 -27.28
CA ILE A 17 1.22 -13.04 -27.28
C ILE A 17 1.97 -12.75 -25.98
N PRO A 18 3.25 -12.37 -26.03
CA PRO A 18 3.89 -11.82 -24.85
C PRO A 18 3.13 -10.54 -24.51
N PHE A 19 2.37 -10.55 -23.42
CA PHE A 19 2.11 -9.30 -22.72
C PHE A 19 3.47 -8.87 -22.18
N SER A 20 4.19 -8.10 -22.99
CA SER A 20 5.30 -7.29 -22.51
C SER A 20 4.68 -6.28 -21.57
N ILE A 21 4.58 -6.62 -20.28
CA ILE A 21 4.43 -5.62 -19.22
C ILE A 21 5.78 -4.92 -19.18
N VAL A 22 5.92 -3.94 -20.08
CA VAL A 22 6.99 -2.96 -20.03
C VAL A 22 6.64 -2.09 -18.83
N PHE A 23 7.35 -2.29 -17.72
CA PHE A 23 7.40 -1.32 -16.64
C PHE A 23 7.71 0.03 -17.27
N ALA A 24 6.84 1.02 -17.05
CA ALA A 24 7.14 2.38 -17.44
C ALA A 24 8.27 2.84 -16.52
N GLU A 25 9.51 2.77 -16.98
CA GLU A 25 10.63 3.46 -16.35
C GLU A 25 10.39 4.97 -16.50
N GLY A 26 10.37 5.64 -15.35
CA GLY A 26 10.16 7.08 -15.23
C GLY A 26 8.92 7.37 -14.43
N PHE A 27 9.06 8.18 -13.39
CA PHE A 27 7.99 8.71 -12.52
C PHE A 27 7.15 7.70 -11.72
N GLU A 28 7.31 7.74 -10.39
CA GLU A 28 6.46 7.05 -9.42
C GLU A 28 5.40 8.02 -8.87
N LYS A 29 4.14 7.58 -8.84
CA LYS A 29 3.05 8.40 -8.27
C LYS A 29 3.14 8.41 -6.75
N ILE A 30 2.97 9.59 -6.16
CA ILE A 30 2.93 9.70 -4.70
C ILE A 30 1.63 9.12 -4.14
N GLU A 31 1.66 8.67 -2.89
CA GLU A 31 0.49 8.13 -2.20
C GLU A 31 -0.59 9.18 -1.89
N SER A 32 -0.20 10.45 -1.73
CA SER A 32 -1.12 11.54 -1.38
C SER A 32 -1.91 12.10 -2.57
N ASN A 33 -1.94 11.38 -3.70
CA ASN A 33 -2.78 11.73 -4.83
C ASN A 33 -4.26 11.37 -4.55
N PRO A 34 -5.23 12.18 -5.02
CA PRO A 34 -5.05 13.48 -5.68
C PRO A 34 -4.59 14.56 -4.70
N LEU A 35 -3.83 15.54 -5.19
CA LEU A 35 -3.42 16.70 -4.41
C LEU A 35 -4.62 17.57 -4.04
N ARG A 36 -4.60 18.11 -2.81
CA ARG A 36 -5.69 18.92 -2.28
C ARG A 36 -5.60 20.35 -2.80
N ILE A 37 -6.70 20.86 -3.33
CA ILE A 37 -6.86 22.26 -3.74
C ILE A 37 -8.06 22.85 -3.01
N ASP A 38 -7.89 24.01 -2.38
CA ASP A 38 -9.01 24.81 -1.88
C ASP A 38 -9.60 25.67 -3.00
N PHE A 39 -10.85 25.35 -3.38
CA PHE A 39 -11.61 26.02 -4.45
C PHE A 39 -12.54 27.14 -3.93
N HIS A 40 -12.54 27.45 -2.63
CA HIS A 40 -13.35 28.52 -2.03
C HIS A 40 -14.88 28.43 -2.31
N ASN A 41 -15.40 27.23 -2.59
CA ASN A 41 -16.81 26.91 -2.90
C ASN A 41 -17.44 27.58 -4.14
N VAL A 42 -16.72 28.43 -4.87
CA VAL A 42 -17.24 29.14 -6.06
C VAL A 42 -16.62 28.67 -7.37
N TYR A 43 -15.54 27.89 -7.28
CA TYR A 43 -14.87 27.28 -8.41
C TYR A 43 -15.06 25.76 -8.34
N HIS A 44 -15.26 25.13 -9.48
CA HIS A 44 -15.43 23.69 -9.60
C HIS A 44 -14.91 23.19 -10.96
N ASP A 45 -14.92 21.87 -11.13
CA ASP A 45 -14.50 21.18 -12.35
C ASP A 45 -13.18 21.74 -12.90
N PRO A 46 -12.03 21.58 -12.25
CA PRO A 46 -10.76 21.92 -12.87
C PRO A 46 -10.54 21.07 -14.14
N LEU A 47 -9.56 21.40 -14.99
CA LEU A 47 -9.25 20.59 -16.17
C LEU A 47 -7.76 20.42 -16.43
N GLN A 48 -7.07 21.49 -16.81
CA GLN A 48 -5.64 21.45 -17.11
C GLN A 48 -4.85 22.28 -16.11
N PHE A 49 -3.88 21.65 -15.46
CA PHE A 49 -2.99 22.29 -14.51
C PHE A 49 -1.63 22.56 -15.15
N HIS A 50 -1.24 23.84 -15.22
CA HIS A 50 0.14 24.20 -15.48
C HIS A 50 0.81 24.67 -14.20
N ILE A 51 1.79 23.89 -13.74
CA ILE A 51 2.50 24.10 -12.49
C ILE A 51 3.93 24.53 -12.78
N PHE A 52 4.44 25.52 -12.06
CA PHE A 52 5.80 26.04 -12.18
C PHE A 52 6.34 26.53 -10.83
N LYS A 53 7.66 26.66 -10.72
CA LYS A 53 8.33 27.07 -9.48
C LYS A 53 8.47 28.60 -9.41
N ARG A 54 8.28 29.18 -8.21
CA ARG A 54 8.50 30.61 -7.94
C ARG A 54 9.17 30.77 -6.57
N GLY A 55 10.45 31.16 -6.56
CA GLY A 55 11.24 31.23 -5.33
C GLY A 55 11.35 29.86 -4.67
N ALA A 56 10.99 29.78 -3.38
CA ALA A 56 10.95 28.52 -2.62
C ALA A 56 9.63 27.75 -2.76
N GLY A 57 8.57 28.38 -3.28
CA GLY A 57 7.24 27.79 -3.41
C GLY A 57 6.86 27.46 -4.86
N TYR A 58 5.60 27.12 -5.03
CA TYR A 58 5.00 26.70 -6.30
C TYR A 58 3.81 27.57 -6.66
N GLU A 59 3.68 27.86 -7.95
CA GLU A 59 2.51 28.53 -8.51
C GLU A 59 1.95 27.70 -9.66
N GLY A 60 0.70 27.95 -10.02
CA GLY A 60 0.10 27.35 -11.19
C GLY A 60 -1.01 28.19 -11.80
N VAL A 61 -1.33 27.85 -13.04
CA VAL A 61 -2.52 28.33 -13.75
C VAL A 61 -3.40 27.15 -14.09
N VAL A 62 -4.68 27.24 -13.75
CA VAL A 62 -5.65 26.17 -13.96
C VAL A 62 -6.92 26.69 -14.61
N SER A 63 -7.46 25.89 -15.55
CA SER A 63 -8.79 26.10 -16.12
C SER A 63 -9.86 25.56 -15.17
N VAL A 64 -10.81 26.39 -14.74
CA VAL A 64 -11.89 26.02 -13.81
C VAL A 64 -13.22 26.59 -14.28
N ILE A 65 -14.33 26.00 -13.85
CA ILE A 65 -15.66 26.61 -13.98
C ILE A 65 -15.95 27.42 -12.73
N LYS A 66 -16.48 28.64 -12.92
CA LYS A 66 -16.93 29.52 -11.84
C LYS A 66 -18.46 29.49 -11.80
N ASP A 67 -19.04 29.49 -10.60
CA ASP A 67 -20.49 29.53 -10.44
C ASP A 67 -21.13 30.64 -11.29
N ASN A 68 -22.18 30.28 -12.03
CA ASN A 68 -22.91 31.15 -12.97
C ASN A 68 -22.15 31.57 -14.23
N ASN A 69 -20.94 31.04 -14.48
CA ASN A 69 -20.28 31.13 -15.77
C ASN A 69 -20.25 29.73 -16.43
N PRO A 70 -20.88 29.55 -17.61
CA PRO A 70 -20.86 28.25 -18.28
C PRO A 70 -19.49 27.91 -18.89
N ASN A 71 -18.61 28.90 -19.08
CA ASN A 71 -17.30 28.73 -19.69
C ASN A 71 -16.19 28.59 -18.64
N ARG A 72 -15.16 27.80 -18.94
CA ARG A 72 -13.94 27.75 -18.15
C ARG A 72 -13.18 29.07 -18.22
N ILE A 73 -12.72 29.51 -17.06
CA ILE A 73 -11.85 30.66 -16.86
C ILE A 73 -10.48 30.21 -16.37
N LEU A 74 -9.49 31.10 -16.41
CA LEU A 74 -8.15 30.82 -15.91
C LEU A 74 -7.96 31.47 -14.53
N VAL A 75 -7.53 30.68 -13.55
CA VAL A 75 -7.23 31.15 -12.18
C VAL A 75 -5.79 30.81 -11.79
N LYS A 76 -5.23 31.62 -10.89
CA LYS A 76 -3.93 31.39 -10.25
C LYS A 76 -4.13 30.50 -9.03
N ILE A 77 -3.31 29.46 -8.91
CA ILE A 77 -3.15 28.66 -7.69
C ILE A 77 -1.74 28.80 -7.13
N GLU A 78 -1.58 28.66 -5.82
CA GLU A 78 -0.29 28.69 -5.13
C GLU A 78 -0.19 27.54 -4.12
N SER A 79 1.05 27.13 -3.84
CA SER A 79 1.38 26.15 -2.81
C SER A 79 2.77 26.42 -2.25
N GLU A 80 2.92 26.38 -0.93
CA GLU A 80 4.23 26.53 -0.28
C GLU A 80 5.05 25.24 -0.36
N ASP A 81 4.40 24.08 -0.28
CA ASP A 81 5.04 22.75 -0.18
C ASP A 81 4.95 21.93 -1.48
N GLY A 82 4.10 22.33 -2.41
CA GLY A 82 3.81 21.63 -3.66
C GLY A 82 2.77 20.51 -3.52
N TYR A 83 2.11 20.37 -2.36
CA TYR A 83 1.11 19.34 -2.05
C TYR A 83 -0.26 19.94 -1.71
N LEU A 84 -0.29 21.00 -0.89
CA LEU A 84 -1.51 21.72 -0.54
C LEU A 84 -1.61 23.00 -1.36
N TRP A 85 -2.68 23.12 -2.14
CA TRP A 85 -2.88 24.20 -3.08
C TRP A 85 -4.11 25.03 -2.73
N GLU A 86 -4.10 26.30 -3.11
CA GLU A 86 -5.22 27.21 -2.93
C GLU A 86 -5.37 28.14 -4.14
N ILE A 87 -6.60 28.49 -4.50
CA ILE A 87 -6.86 29.51 -5.52
C ILE A 87 -6.60 30.90 -4.92
N LYS A 88 -5.78 31.70 -5.60
CA LYS A 88 -5.45 33.07 -5.16
C LYS A 88 -6.26 34.14 -5.86
N LYS A 89 -6.43 34.03 -7.19
CA LYS A 89 -7.17 35.02 -7.98
C LYS A 89 -7.58 34.50 -9.35
N GLU A 90 -8.55 35.17 -9.94
CA GLU A 90 -8.86 35.07 -11.37
C GLU A 90 -7.79 35.77 -12.20
N ILE A 91 -7.45 35.21 -13.35
CA ILE A 91 -6.48 35.78 -14.29
C ILE A 91 -7.20 36.29 -15.54
N ILE A 92 -7.95 35.43 -16.22
CA ILE A 92 -8.65 35.73 -17.47
C ILE A 92 -10.03 35.07 -17.46
N GLU A 93 -11.05 35.86 -17.76
CA GLU A 93 -12.44 35.44 -18.00
C GLU A 93 -12.88 35.99 -19.36
N MET A 94 -13.41 35.13 -20.22
CA MET A 94 -13.90 35.47 -21.56
C MET A 94 -15.27 34.84 -21.81
N ASN A 95 -15.93 35.25 -22.89
CA ASN A 95 -17.18 34.64 -23.36
C ASN A 95 -16.97 33.30 -24.10
N TYR A 96 -15.79 32.70 -23.98
CA TYR A 96 -15.38 31.45 -24.62
C TYR A 96 -14.74 30.54 -23.58
N GLU A 97 -14.78 29.23 -23.81
CA GLU A 97 -14.07 28.22 -23.01
C GLU A 97 -12.56 28.43 -23.09
N LEU A 98 -11.91 28.62 -21.94
CA LEU A 98 -10.45 28.76 -21.84
C LEU A 98 -9.84 27.48 -21.31
N THR A 99 -8.91 26.90 -22.07
CA THR A 99 -8.24 25.64 -21.73
C THR A 99 -6.74 25.70 -21.99
N ASN A 100 -6.03 24.67 -21.50
CA ASN A 100 -4.62 24.44 -21.78
C ASN A 100 -3.70 25.66 -21.55
N PRO A 101 -3.71 26.28 -20.36
CA PRO A 101 -2.84 27.41 -20.07
C PRO A 101 -1.38 26.99 -19.92
N ARG A 102 -0.44 27.74 -20.51
CA ARG A 102 1.01 27.69 -20.19
C ARG A 102 1.54 29.10 -19.97
N LEU A 103 2.48 29.23 -19.04
CA LEU A 103 3.21 30.46 -18.82
C LEU A 103 4.60 30.34 -19.45
N PHE A 104 4.91 31.25 -20.36
CA PHE A 104 6.23 31.40 -20.95
C PHE A 104 6.94 32.63 -20.35
N ARG A 105 8.19 32.47 -19.92
CA ARG A 105 9.02 33.55 -19.40
C ARG A 105 10.41 33.53 -20.02
N ASP A 106 10.90 34.70 -20.40
CA ASP A 106 12.26 34.91 -20.93
C ASP A 106 12.73 36.34 -20.61
N GLY A 107 13.58 36.48 -19.59
CA GLY A 107 13.99 37.77 -19.07
C GLY A 107 12.79 38.59 -18.56
N ALA A 108 12.57 39.76 -19.17
CA ALA A 108 11.43 40.63 -18.84
C ALA A 108 10.12 40.23 -19.54
N ILE A 109 10.17 39.26 -20.47
CA ILE A 109 9.00 38.78 -21.19
C ILE A 109 8.29 37.75 -20.31
N SER A 110 6.99 37.93 -20.09
CA SER A 110 6.12 36.98 -19.38
C SER A 110 4.77 36.95 -20.10
N ARG A 111 4.44 35.80 -20.68
CA ARG A 111 3.24 35.61 -21.50
C ARG A 111 2.47 34.38 -21.07
N LEU A 112 1.19 34.55 -20.79
CA LEU A 112 0.27 33.45 -20.61
C LEU A 112 -0.31 33.10 -21.99
N ILE A 113 -0.06 31.89 -22.45
CA ILE A 113 -0.60 31.33 -23.69
C ILE A 113 -1.62 30.26 -23.34
N PHE A 114 -2.72 30.17 -24.08
CA PHE A 114 -3.81 29.26 -23.78
C PHE A 114 -4.66 29.02 -25.03
N THR A 115 -5.61 28.11 -24.92
CA THR A 115 -6.54 27.74 -25.98
C THR A 115 -7.91 28.33 -25.70
N ALA A 116 -8.57 28.88 -26.71
CA ALA A 116 -9.95 29.36 -26.66
C ALA A 116 -10.81 28.62 -27.68
N THR A 117 -12.00 28.17 -27.28
CA THR A 117 -12.95 27.50 -28.19
C THR A 117 -13.93 28.52 -28.78
N ILE A 118 -13.76 28.88 -30.07
CA ILE A 118 -14.57 29.89 -30.75
C ILE A 118 -15.64 29.22 -31.62
N GLY A 119 -16.86 29.10 -31.09
CA GLY A 119 -17.97 28.42 -31.77
C GLY A 119 -17.97 26.90 -31.53
N PRO A 120 -18.75 26.11 -32.29
CA PRO A 120 -18.81 24.67 -32.09
C PRO A 120 -17.49 24.02 -32.55
N ASP A 121 -16.66 23.64 -31.57
CA ASP A 121 -15.49 22.77 -31.72
C ASP A 121 -14.32 23.30 -32.57
N VAL A 122 -14.11 24.63 -32.62
CA VAL A 122 -12.90 25.22 -33.24
C VAL A 122 -11.98 25.80 -32.15
N TYR A 123 -10.80 25.21 -32.01
CA TYR A 123 -9.77 25.65 -31.05
C TYR A 123 -8.79 26.64 -31.68
N GLU A 124 -8.61 27.80 -31.04
CA GLU A 124 -7.64 28.82 -31.42
C GLU A 124 -6.68 29.13 -30.27
N LEU A 125 -5.49 29.62 -30.61
CA LEU A 125 -4.41 29.90 -29.68
C LEU A 125 -4.34 31.39 -29.33
N TYR A 126 -4.47 31.71 -28.04
CA TYR A 126 -4.47 33.09 -27.50
C TYR A 126 -3.30 33.33 -26.55
N GLN A 127 -2.86 34.59 -26.47
CA GLN A 127 -1.84 35.03 -25.53
C GLN A 127 -2.27 36.31 -24.80
N ALA A 128 -1.69 36.51 -23.62
CA ALA A 128 -1.75 37.74 -22.86
C ALA A 128 -0.36 38.07 -22.29
N ASP A 129 -0.01 39.36 -22.24
CA ASP A 129 1.22 39.84 -21.61
C ASP A 129 0.95 40.02 -20.11
N CYS A 130 1.72 39.35 -19.25
CA CYS A 130 1.45 39.28 -17.81
C CYS A 130 2.65 39.75 -16.99
N ASP A 131 2.41 40.44 -15.88
CA ASP A 131 3.45 40.69 -14.88
C ASP A 131 3.77 39.44 -14.03
N ASP A 132 4.64 39.61 -13.03
CA ASP A 132 5.08 38.54 -12.14
C ASP A 132 3.95 37.98 -11.27
N GLU A 133 2.98 38.83 -10.92
CA GLU A 133 1.80 38.49 -10.16
C GLU A 133 0.68 37.88 -11.02
N LEU A 134 0.89 37.70 -12.34
CA LEU A 134 -0.11 37.27 -13.33
C LEU A 134 -1.26 38.26 -13.49
N ASN A 135 -1.01 39.57 -13.45
CA ASN A 135 -1.94 40.57 -13.96
C ASN A 135 -1.72 40.68 -15.47
N CYS A 136 -2.63 40.09 -16.23
CA CYS A 136 -2.49 39.93 -17.68
C CYS A 136 -3.23 41.03 -18.45
N THR A 137 -2.62 41.53 -19.51
CA THR A 137 -3.12 42.56 -20.41
C THR A 137 -2.86 42.18 -21.86
N ASN A 138 -3.33 43.00 -22.82
CA ASN A 138 -3.06 42.83 -24.25
C ASN A 138 -3.42 41.42 -24.80
N LEU A 139 -4.62 40.97 -24.42
CA LEU A 139 -5.22 39.72 -24.84
C LEU A 139 -5.44 39.69 -26.36
N ARG A 140 -4.82 38.72 -27.05
CA ARG A 140 -4.88 38.61 -28.51
C ARG A 140 -4.70 37.18 -29.01
N GLU A 141 -5.21 36.91 -30.20
CA GLU A 141 -4.86 35.72 -30.99
C GLU A 141 -3.34 35.76 -31.27
N PHE A 142 -2.61 34.66 -31.02
CA PHE A 142 -1.15 34.65 -31.15
C PHE A 142 -0.61 33.75 -32.25
N TYR A 143 -1.45 32.86 -32.77
CA TYR A 143 -1.09 31.94 -33.82
C TYR A 143 -2.05 32.07 -35.00
N LYS A 144 -1.70 31.50 -36.15
CA LYS A 144 -2.61 31.47 -37.30
C LYS A 144 -3.90 30.71 -36.97
N ARG A 145 -4.97 31.01 -37.72
CA ARG A 145 -6.22 30.23 -37.67
C ARG A 145 -6.10 28.90 -38.38
N PRO A 146 -6.79 27.85 -37.88
CA PRO A 146 -6.88 26.58 -38.58
C PRO A 146 -7.53 26.76 -39.96
N ASN A 147 -7.02 26.09 -40.98
CA ASN A 147 -7.65 26.06 -42.29
C ASN A 147 -8.89 25.14 -42.26
N PRO A 148 -10.13 25.65 -42.42
CA PRO A 148 -11.33 24.81 -42.37
C PRO A 148 -11.40 23.76 -43.49
N ALA A 149 -10.61 23.94 -44.55
CA ALA A 149 -10.51 23.01 -45.67
C ALA A 149 -9.43 21.92 -45.50
N ASP A 150 -8.55 22.02 -44.50
CA ASP A 150 -7.50 21.01 -44.25
C ASP A 150 -8.00 19.97 -43.24
N PRO A 151 -8.22 18.71 -43.65
CA PRO A 151 -8.71 17.66 -42.75
C PRO A 151 -7.73 17.31 -41.62
N ASN A 152 -6.48 17.79 -41.64
CA ASN A 152 -5.53 17.56 -40.55
C ASN A 152 -5.65 18.58 -39.41
N GLU A 153 -6.28 19.73 -39.62
CA GLU A 153 -6.28 20.84 -38.65
C GLU A 153 -7.61 21.59 -38.52
N ARG A 154 -8.64 21.24 -39.29
CA ARG A 154 -9.91 21.98 -39.34
C ARG A 154 -10.64 22.16 -38.01
N HIS A 155 -10.35 21.35 -36.99
CA HIS A 155 -10.94 21.51 -35.65
C HIS A 155 -10.08 22.38 -34.72
N GLY A 156 -8.85 22.72 -35.12
CA GLY A 156 -8.08 23.76 -34.45
C GLY A 156 -6.75 23.34 -33.87
N TYR A 157 -6.17 24.30 -33.14
CA TYR A 157 -4.87 24.24 -32.49
C TYR A 157 -5.05 24.41 -30.98
N PHE A 158 -4.35 23.61 -30.18
CA PHE A 158 -4.50 23.60 -28.72
C PHE A 158 -3.19 23.27 -28.02
N ALA A 159 -3.19 23.31 -26.68
CA ALA A 159 -2.07 22.93 -25.84
C ALA A 159 -0.70 23.50 -26.26
N PRO A 160 -0.59 24.84 -26.40
CA PRO A 160 0.65 25.46 -26.84
C PRO A 160 1.73 25.35 -25.75
N TYR A 161 2.98 25.12 -26.15
CA TYR A 161 4.15 25.17 -25.28
C TYR A 161 5.31 25.85 -26.00
N ILE A 162 5.82 26.95 -25.45
CA ILE A 162 6.95 27.69 -26.01
C ILE A 162 8.23 27.26 -25.30
N TYR A 163 9.23 26.86 -26.07
CA TYR A 163 10.59 26.52 -25.63
C TYR A 163 11.60 27.41 -26.35
N LYS A 164 12.54 28.01 -25.61
CA LYS A 164 13.60 28.84 -26.18
C LYS A 164 14.92 28.08 -26.19
N GLN A 165 15.60 28.12 -27.33
CA GLN A 165 16.96 27.59 -27.47
C GLN A 165 17.76 28.42 -28.48
N ASP A 166 19.03 28.72 -28.18
CA ASP A 166 19.96 29.40 -29.08
C ASP A 166 19.41 30.71 -29.68
N ASN A 167 18.66 31.46 -28.88
CA ASN A 167 17.98 32.71 -29.25
C ASN A 167 16.86 32.56 -30.31
N GLN A 168 16.38 31.34 -30.52
CA GLN A 168 15.19 31.01 -31.31
C GLN A 168 14.10 30.44 -30.38
N TYR A 169 12.84 30.72 -30.71
CA TYR A 169 11.69 30.21 -30.00
C TYR A 169 11.03 29.11 -30.81
N TYR A 170 10.61 28.04 -30.14
CA TYR A 170 9.89 26.92 -30.71
C TYR A 170 8.53 26.79 -30.04
N LEU A 171 7.46 26.69 -30.82
CA LEU A 171 6.12 26.40 -30.35
C LEU A 171 5.81 24.95 -30.69
N ALA A 172 5.74 24.10 -29.67
CA ALA A 172 5.11 22.79 -29.77
C ALA A 172 3.62 22.94 -29.44
N TYR A 173 2.75 22.45 -30.31
CA TYR A 173 1.30 22.64 -30.15
C TYR A 173 0.53 21.45 -30.71
N GLY A 174 -0.63 21.21 -30.10
CA GLY A 174 -1.59 20.23 -30.55
C GLY A 174 -2.37 20.71 -31.78
N VAL A 175 -2.70 19.79 -32.67
CA VAL A 175 -3.49 19.99 -33.87
C VAL A 175 -4.55 18.89 -33.95
N TRP A 176 -5.80 19.27 -34.24
CA TRP A 176 -6.91 18.33 -34.33
C TRP A 176 -7.63 18.47 -35.67
N GLY A 177 -7.80 17.34 -36.33
CA GLY A 177 -8.57 17.20 -37.55
C GLY A 177 -9.27 15.84 -37.60
N ASP A 178 -9.70 15.44 -38.79
CA ASP A 178 -10.35 14.16 -39.05
C ASP A 178 -9.43 12.97 -38.81
N ASN A 179 -8.12 13.20 -38.95
CA ASN A 179 -7.09 12.18 -38.80
C ASN A 179 -6.63 12.01 -37.34
N GLY A 180 -7.32 12.65 -36.38
CA GLY A 180 -7.02 12.58 -34.95
C GLY A 180 -6.11 13.70 -34.44
N PHE A 181 -5.58 13.49 -33.24
CA PHE A 181 -4.73 14.44 -32.51
C PHE A 181 -3.27 14.29 -32.93
N LYS A 182 -2.57 15.42 -33.09
CA LYS A 182 -1.14 15.45 -33.42
C LYS A 182 -0.43 16.57 -32.68
N ILE A 183 0.86 16.42 -32.37
CA ILE A 183 1.73 17.55 -31.99
C ILE A 183 2.52 18.00 -33.23
N ARG A 184 2.52 19.30 -33.50
CA ARG A 184 3.36 19.96 -34.52
C ARG A 184 4.33 20.93 -33.86
N LEU A 185 5.32 21.36 -34.64
CA LEU A 185 6.34 22.31 -34.23
C LEU A 185 6.36 23.51 -35.18
N SER A 186 6.58 24.69 -34.63
CA SER A 186 6.86 25.92 -35.37
C SER A 186 7.97 26.70 -34.69
N TYR A 187 8.62 27.60 -35.41
CA TYR A 187 9.69 28.43 -34.86
C TYR A 187 9.47 29.92 -35.12
N SER A 188 10.06 30.76 -34.27
CA SER A 188 10.00 32.22 -34.34
C SER A 188 11.29 32.84 -33.83
N ASN A 189 11.65 34.01 -34.35
CA ASN A 189 12.79 34.80 -33.85
C ASN A 189 12.34 35.97 -32.95
N ASP A 190 11.04 36.28 -32.89
CA ASP A 190 10.50 37.49 -32.27
C ASP A 190 9.25 37.25 -31.39
N LEU A 191 8.80 36.00 -31.24
CA LEU A 191 7.57 35.59 -30.54
C LEU A 191 6.27 36.13 -31.14
N GLU A 192 6.31 36.69 -32.35
CA GLU A 192 5.12 37.22 -33.03
C GLU A 192 4.92 36.53 -34.39
N ASN A 193 5.99 36.38 -35.16
CA ASN A 193 5.96 35.75 -36.48
C ASN A 193 6.43 34.30 -36.38
N TRP A 194 5.52 33.36 -36.63
CA TRP A 194 5.78 31.93 -36.55
C TRP A 194 5.82 31.26 -37.93
N THR A 195 6.76 30.34 -38.11
CA THR A 195 6.90 29.51 -39.32
C THR A 195 6.75 28.04 -38.96
N ASP A 196 5.88 27.32 -39.65
CA ASP A 196 5.63 25.88 -39.40
C ASP A 196 6.81 25.00 -39.84
N CYS A 197 7.05 23.93 -39.09
CA CYS A 197 7.92 22.83 -39.49
C CYS A 197 7.11 21.75 -40.24
N PRO A 198 7.22 21.62 -41.57
CA PRO A 198 6.32 20.77 -42.37
C PRO A 198 6.47 19.26 -42.12
N HIS A 199 7.62 18.82 -41.62
CA HIS A 199 7.94 17.40 -41.42
C HIS A 199 7.86 16.96 -39.95
N PHE A 200 7.73 17.89 -39.01
CA PHE A 200 7.66 17.57 -37.60
C PHE A 200 6.22 17.23 -37.20
N SER A 201 5.96 15.98 -36.83
CA SER A 201 4.64 15.52 -36.37
C SER A 201 4.77 14.35 -35.39
N VAL A 202 3.98 14.39 -34.33
CA VAL A 202 3.77 13.25 -33.41
C VAL A 202 2.29 12.89 -33.42
N ASP A 203 1.94 11.75 -33.99
CA ASP A 203 0.55 11.30 -34.10
C ASP A 203 0.03 10.71 -32.78
N GLY A 204 -1.26 10.93 -32.47
CA GLY A 204 -1.94 10.42 -31.28
C GLY A 204 -1.48 11.07 -29.97
N ALA A 205 -0.97 12.30 -30.04
CA ALA A 205 -0.32 13.01 -28.94
C ALA A 205 -0.96 14.38 -28.68
N ASP A 206 -0.99 14.79 -27.41
CA ASP A 206 -1.52 16.07 -26.92
C ASP A 206 -0.74 16.52 -25.66
N GLY A 207 -0.77 17.81 -25.34
CA GLY A 207 -0.21 18.39 -24.13
C GLY A 207 1.32 18.36 -24.11
N PRO A 208 2.02 18.86 -25.16
CA PRO A 208 3.47 18.90 -25.15
C PRO A 208 4.01 19.66 -23.94
N PHE A 209 5.12 19.16 -23.42
CA PHE A 209 6.00 19.83 -22.47
C PHE A 209 7.44 19.52 -22.87
N VAL A 210 8.19 20.54 -23.26
CA VAL A 210 9.56 20.39 -23.78
C VAL A 210 10.57 20.84 -22.71
N ILE A 211 11.55 19.99 -22.44
CA ILE A 211 12.65 20.27 -21.51
C ILE A 211 13.98 19.84 -22.13
N LEU A 212 15.06 20.57 -21.82
CA LEU A 212 16.42 20.16 -22.12
C LEU A 212 17.01 19.43 -20.91
N TRP A 213 17.39 18.17 -21.10
CA TRP A 213 17.94 17.31 -20.04
C TRP A 213 19.18 16.58 -20.55
N ASN A 214 20.33 16.70 -19.87
CA ASN A 214 21.59 16.05 -20.28
C ASN A 214 21.95 16.23 -21.77
N ASN A 215 21.79 17.45 -22.30
CA ASN A 215 21.97 17.79 -23.73
C ASN A 215 21.02 17.08 -24.72
N LEU A 216 19.95 16.44 -24.24
CA LEU A 216 18.87 15.89 -25.04
C LEU A 216 17.58 16.69 -24.83
N ILE A 217 16.87 16.94 -25.91
CA ILE A 217 15.52 17.51 -25.86
C ILE A 217 14.56 16.37 -25.55
N GLN A 218 13.79 16.52 -24.49
CA GLN A 218 12.73 15.60 -24.11
C GLN A 218 11.38 16.28 -24.31
N ILE A 219 10.48 15.59 -25.01
CA ILE A 219 9.13 16.05 -25.28
C ILE A 219 8.17 15.10 -24.56
N TYR A 220 7.59 15.58 -23.47
CA TYR A 220 6.56 14.89 -22.72
C TYR A 220 5.18 15.23 -23.26
N PHE A 221 4.30 14.24 -23.37
CA PHE A 221 2.94 14.42 -23.88
C PHE A 221 2.05 13.29 -23.39
N HIS A 222 0.73 13.50 -23.41
CA HIS A 222 -0.21 12.42 -23.14
C HIS A 222 -0.74 11.82 -24.44
N SER A 223 -1.10 10.54 -24.37
CA SER A 223 -1.67 9.83 -25.51
C SER A 223 -3.16 10.09 -25.61
N SER A 224 -3.65 10.42 -26.81
CA SER A 224 -5.07 10.75 -27.03
C SER A 224 -6.03 9.56 -26.85
N ASN A 225 -5.49 8.33 -26.79
CA ASN A 225 -6.24 7.10 -26.48
C ASN A 225 -6.27 6.79 -24.97
N SER A 226 -5.85 7.74 -24.14
CA SER A 226 -5.82 7.62 -22.68
C SER A 226 -4.90 6.53 -22.12
N SER A 227 -3.90 6.08 -22.89
CA SER A 227 -2.98 5.03 -22.44
C SER A 227 -1.93 5.49 -21.41
N GLY A 228 -1.67 6.80 -21.33
CA GLY A 228 -0.76 7.38 -20.34
C GLY A 228 0.02 8.60 -20.86
N ILE A 229 1.00 9.02 -20.07
CA ILE A 229 1.99 10.05 -20.42
C ILE A 229 3.22 9.35 -21.02
N ARG A 230 3.72 9.90 -22.11
CA ARG A 230 4.84 9.40 -22.89
C ARG A 230 5.91 10.47 -23.03
N SER A 231 7.12 10.03 -23.36
CA SER A 231 8.24 10.89 -23.71
C SER A 231 8.86 10.48 -25.04
N LEU A 232 9.26 11.46 -25.83
CA LEU A 232 10.14 11.33 -26.99
C LEU A 232 11.43 12.10 -26.74
N GLU A 233 12.51 11.67 -27.38
CA GLU A 233 13.82 12.31 -27.30
C GLU A 233 14.28 12.83 -28.67
N SER A 234 15.02 13.93 -28.65
CA SER A 234 15.75 14.44 -29.80
C SER A 234 17.09 15.03 -29.37
N THR A 235 18.03 15.13 -30.31
CA THR A 235 19.28 15.85 -30.07
C THR A 235 19.02 17.35 -29.91
N SER A 236 19.82 17.99 -29.05
CA SER A 236 19.86 19.45 -28.94
C SER A 236 20.79 20.02 -30.02
N PRO A 237 20.39 21.05 -30.81
CA PRO A 237 19.15 21.82 -30.71
C PRO A 237 17.91 21.17 -31.34
N LEU A 238 16.73 21.52 -30.80
CA LEU A 238 15.44 21.21 -31.44
C LEU A 238 15.33 22.01 -32.75
N THR A 239 15.03 21.35 -33.87
CA THR A 239 14.88 21.98 -35.19
C THR A 239 13.71 21.35 -35.96
N CYS A 240 13.33 21.93 -37.11
CA CYS A 240 12.31 21.31 -37.97
C CYS A 240 12.72 19.94 -38.54
N GLU A 241 14.02 19.64 -38.57
CA GLU A 241 14.58 18.37 -39.05
C GLU A 241 14.94 17.42 -37.89
N SER A 242 14.58 17.78 -36.66
CA SER A 242 14.84 16.95 -35.48
C SER A 242 14.16 15.60 -35.61
N ILE A 243 14.97 14.55 -35.52
CA ILE A 243 14.47 13.17 -35.47
C ILE A 243 14.06 12.87 -34.03
N LEU A 244 12.82 12.39 -33.87
CA LEU A 244 12.28 11.95 -32.59
C LEU A 244 12.50 10.45 -32.43
N SER A 245 13.02 10.04 -31.29
CA SER A 245 13.29 8.64 -30.96
C SER A 245 12.88 8.33 -29.51
N ASN A 246 13.11 7.09 -29.08
CA ASN A 246 12.92 6.65 -27.70
C ASN A 246 11.52 6.89 -27.14
N ASP A 247 10.51 6.65 -27.98
CA ASP A 247 9.10 6.73 -27.60
C ASP A 247 8.77 5.71 -26.52
N ARG A 248 8.54 6.19 -25.29
CA ARG A 248 8.26 5.35 -24.13
C ARG A 248 7.17 5.94 -23.27
N TYR A 249 6.52 5.07 -22.50
CA TYR A 249 5.63 5.50 -21.43
C TYR A 249 6.46 5.90 -20.22
N VAL A 250 6.15 7.06 -19.66
CA VAL A 250 6.74 7.58 -18.43
C VAL A 250 5.71 7.71 -17.32
N LEU A 251 4.43 7.48 -17.60
CA LEU A 251 3.41 7.31 -16.58
C LEU A 251 2.23 6.55 -17.18
N ARG A 252 1.67 5.61 -16.42
CA ARG A 252 0.45 4.87 -16.80
C ARG A 252 -0.61 5.02 -15.74
N LYS A 253 -1.88 4.90 -16.15
CA LYS A 253 -3.04 4.90 -15.24
C LYS A 253 -2.92 3.77 -14.23
N SER A 254 -3.05 4.08 -12.95
CA SER A 254 -2.83 3.08 -11.88
C SER A 254 -3.48 3.42 -10.53
N ILE A 255 -3.97 4.64 -10.35
CA ILE A 255 -4.60 5.10 -9.11
C ILE A 255 -5.99 5.67 -9.41
N ASP A 256 -6.86 5.72 -8.41
CA ASP A 256 -8.27 6.08 -8.63
C ASP A 256 -8.46 7.48 -9.20
N SER A 257 -7.58 8.43 -8.87
CA SER A 257 -7.60 9.81 -9.37
C SER A 257 -7.14 9.98 -10.82
N ASP A 258 -6.68 8.92 -11.51
CA ASP A 258 -6.28 8.97 -12.93
C ASP A 258 -6.66 7.75 -13.77
N ILE A 259 -7.54 6.90 -13.25
CA ILE A 259 -7.86 5.61 -13.85
C ILE A 259 -8.56 5.73 -15.21
N ASN A 260 -9.27 6.83 -15.45
CA ASN A 260 -9.93 7.08 -16.73
C ASN A 260 -8.96 7.72 -17.73
N HIS A 261 -8.20 8.75 -17.32
CA HIS A 261 -7.24 9.45 -18.17
C HIS A 261 -6.19 10.22 -17.33
N MET A 262 -5.09 10.61 -17.97
CA MET A 262 -4.04 11.49 -17.45
C MET A 262 -3.57 12.39 -18.59
N ILE A 263 -3.53 13.69 -18.35
CA ILE A 263 -3.27 14.70 -19.37
C ILE A 263 -2.37 15.82 -18.84
N TYR A 264 -1.83 16.57 -19.79
CA TYR A 264 -1.25 17.90 -19.56
C TYR A 264 -0.14 17.95 -18.49
N PRO A 265 1.00 17.26 -18.70
CA PRO A 265 2.11 17.22 -17.75
C PRO A 265 2.77 18.60 -17.58
N SER A 266 3.25 18.87 -16.37
CA SER A 266 4.15 19.98 -16.04
C SER A 266 5.30 19.44 -15.22
N LEU A 267 6.53 19.58 -15.73
CA LEU A 267 7.72 19.08 -15.05
C LEU A 267 8.43 20.23 -14.32
N ILE A 268 8.78 20.00 -13.06
CA ILE A 268 9.60 20.87 -12.25
C ILE A 268 10.86 20.11 -11.86
N GLU A 269 11.99 20.70 -12.21
CA GLU A 269 13.28 20.19 -11.85
C GLU A 269 13.66 20.68 -10.43
N GLU A 270 13.80 19.75 -9.48
CA GLU A 270 14.28 19.99 -8.12
C GLU A 270 15.70 19.45 -7.94
N ASP A 271 16.40 19.73 -6.84
CA ASP A 271 17.80 19.30 -6.67
C ASP A 271 17.98 17.78 -6.76
N THR A 272 17.02 17.02 -6.22
CA THR A 272 17.12 15.56 -6.08
C THR A 272 16.14 14.75 -6.93
N GLU A 273 15.15 15.41 -7.52
CA GLU A 273 14.05 14.77 -8.23
C GLU A 273 13.49 15.67 -9.32
N ILE A 274 12.71 15.09 -10.20
CA ILE A 274 11.86 15.78 -11.16
C ILE A 274 10.43 15.51 -10.71
N LYS A 275 9.69 16.57 -10.39
CA LYS A 275 8.27 16.52 -10.07
C LYS A 275 7.46 16.67 -11.35
N MET A 276 6.62 15.70 -11.68
CA MET A 276 5.63 15.76 -12.75
C MET A 276 4.25 15.98 -12.16
N TYR A 277 3.75 17.20 -12.25
CA TYR A 277 2.35 17.51 -11.99
C TYR A 277 1.53 17.21 -13.24
N TYR A 278 0.37 16.59 -13.09
CA TYR A 278 -0.50 16.25 -14.22
C TYR A 278 -1.97 16.26 -13.81
N SER A 279 -2.85 16.36 -14.81
CA SER A 279 -4.29 16.33 -14.59
C SER A 279 -4.78 14.89 -14.74
N GLY A 280 -5.32 14.29 -13.70
CA GLY A 280 -5.87 12.94 -13.71
C GLY A 280 -7.40 12.96 -13.73
N LEU A 281 -8.01 12.05 -14.50
CA LEU A 281 -9.45 11.86 -14.57
C LEU A 281 -9.81 10.64 -13.73
N ASP A 282 -10.57 10.88 -12.66
CA ASP A 282 -11.02 9.82 -11.76
C ASP A 282 -12.18 9.01 -12.35
N ARG A 283 -12.65 7.99 -11.61
CA ARG A 283 -13.77 7.11 -12.01
C ARG A 283 -15.09 7.86 -12.22
N ASP A 284 -15.28 8.96 -11.50
CA ASP A 284 -16.48 9.79 -11.55
C ASP A 284 -16.40 10.87 -12.63
N SER A 285 -15.40 10.79 -13.51
CA SER A 285 -15.12 11.76 -14.56
C SER A 285 -14.82 13.17 -14.02
N LYS A 286 -14.21 13.25 -12.84
CA LYS A 286 -13.70 14.50 -12.26
C LYS A 286 -12.20 14.60 -12.48
N TRP A 287 -11.77 15.74 -12.99
CA TRP A 287 -10.36 16.05 -13.14
C TRP A 287 -9.77 16.53 -11.81
N GLN A 288 -8.54 16.09 -11.52
CA GLN A 288 -7.84 16.36 -10.27
C GLN A 288 -6.35 16.58 -10.53
N LEU A 289 -5.70 17.39 -9.69
CA LEU A 289 -4.26 17.56 -9.74
C LEU A 289 -3.58 16.34 -9.11
N ASN A 290 -2.63 15.77 -9.82
CA ASN A 290 -1.82 14.66 -9.35
C ASN A 290 -0.33 14.99 -9.48
N LEU A 291 0.50 14.27 -8.73
CA LEU A 291 1.95 14.38 -8.74
C LEU A 291 2.60 13.00 -8.86
N ALA A 292 3.57 12.89 -9.77
CA ALA A 292 4.50 11.78 -9.83
C ALA A 292 5.94 12.32 -9.76
N VAL A 293 6.85 11.57 -9.15
CA VAL A 293 8.25 11.97 -8.94
C VAL A 293 9.17 11.01 -9.64
N ASN A 294 10.13 11.54 -10.40
CA ASN A 294 11.23 10.77 -10.96
C ASN A 294 12.49 11.25 -10.29
N ILE A 295 13.11 10.37 -9.50
CA ILE A 295 14.41 10.66 -8.94
C ILE A 295 15.37 10.82 -10.12
N LYS A 296 16.01 12.00 -10.20
CA LYS A 296 16.98 12.24 -11.26
C LYS A 296 18.04 11.15 -11.20
N ASP A 297 18.38 10.57 -12.35
CA ASP A 297 19.72 10.04 -12.60
C ASP A 297 20.68 11.22 -12.55
N ILE A 298 20.94 11.71 -11.34
CA ILE A 298 22.03 12.62 -11.05
C ILE A 298 23.25 11.89 -11.61
N PRO A 299 24.07 12.50 -12.49
CA PRO A 299 25.45 12.05 -12.64
C PRO A 299 26.03 12.18 -11.24
N VAL A 300 25.97 11.08 -10.50
CA VAL A 300 26.23 11.08 -9.08
C VAL A 300 27.65 11.58 -8.98
N ASN A 301 27.80 12.79 -8.45
CA ASN A 301 29.06 13.12 -7.83
C ASN A 301 29.16 12.08 -6.70
N HIS A 302 29.92 11.00 -6.95
CA HIS A 302 30.09 9.82 -6.07
C HIS A 302 30.59 10.18 -4.65
N SER A 303 30.71 11.48 -4.38
CA SER A 303 31.00 12.14 -3.14
C SER A 303 29.76 12.39 -2.24
N GLN A 304 28.50 12.17 -2.68
CA GLN A 304 27.29 12.46 -1.88
C GLN A 304 26.21 11.36 -1.78
N VAL A 305 26.25 10.27 -2.57
CA VAL A 305 25.32 9.14 -2.36
C VAL A 305 25.81 8.32 -1.17
N LYS A 306 24.95 8.21 -0.15
CA LYS A 306 25.22 7.37 1.02
C LYS A 306 25.22 5.91 0.60
N LYS A 307 25.96 5.06 1.31
CA LYS A 307 25.93 3.61 1.08
C LYS A 307 24.48 3.12 1.23
N PRO A 308 23.92 2.39 0.23
CA PRO A 308 22.53 1.95 0.28
C PRO A 308 22.24 1.09 1.50
N ILE A 309 21.10 1.32 2.16
CA ILE A 309 20.57 0.50 3.24
C ILE A 309 19.31 -0.19 2.75
N ILE A 310 19.24 -1.50 2.97
CA ILE A 310 18.05 -2.30 2.72
C ILE A 310 17.52 -2.81 4.05
N ILE A 311 16.31 -2.40 4.39
CA ILE A 311 15.56 -2.95 5.53
C ILE A 311 14.82 -4.20 5.05
N ILE A 312 15.01 -5.32 5.75
CA ILE A 312 14.26 -6.56 5.51
C ILE A 312 13.37 -6.81 6.73
N PRO A 313 12.04 -6.67 6.58
CA PRO A 313 11.11 -6.77 7.69
C PRO A 313 10.88 -8.23 8.12
N GLY A 314 10.11 -8.43 9.19
CA GLY A 314 9.83 -9.73 9.81
C GLY A 314 8.54 -10.37 9.28
N PHE A 315 8.09 -11.42 9.97
CA PHE A 315 6.84 -12.10 9.62
C PHE A 315 5.65 -11.15 9.64
N MET A 316 4.73 -11.33 8.68
CA MET A 316 3.48 -10.58 8.54
C MET A 316 3.62 -9.08 8.23
N SER A 317 4.84 -8.55 8.19
CA SER A 317 5.08 -7.13 7.92
C SER A 317 4.73 -6.72 6.49
N SER A 318 4.76 -7.67 5.54
CA SER A 318 4.36 -7.44 4.15
C SER A 318 2.97 -8.01 3.84
N TRP A 319 2.21 -7.31 3.00
CA TRP A 319 0.84 -7.66 2.62
C TRP A 319 0.63 -7.57 1.10
N ASN A 320 -0.20 -8.48 0.58
CA ASN A 320 -0.77 -8.43 -0.75
C ASN A 320 -2.09 -9.21 -0.75
N LYS A 321 -3.21 -8.56 -1.08
CA LYS A 321 -4.55 -9.18 -1.02
C LYS A 321 -4.70 -10.40 -1.92
N GLU A 322 -4.16 -10.32 -3.14
CA GLU A 322 -4.29 -11.39 -4.13
C GLU A 322 -3.54 -12.63 -3.66
N ALA A 323 -2.35 -12.42 -3.08
CA ALA A 323 -1.55 -13.49 -2.52
C ALA A 323 -2.19 -14.11 -1.27
N ILE A 324 -2.59 -13.29 -0.31
CA ILE A 324 -3.03 -13.74 1.02
C ILE A 324 -4.49 -14.21 1.00
N LEU A 325 -5.42 -13.38 0.54
CA LEU A 325 -6.87 -13.64 0.59
C LEU A 325 -7.35 -14.56 -0.55
N HIS A 326 -6.66 -14.49 -1.70
CA HIS A 326 -7.05 -15.22 -2.91
C HIS A 326 -6.07 -16.33 -3.31
N ASN A 327 -4.98 -16.56 -2.56
CA ASN A 327 -3.98 -17.58 -2.85
C ASN A 327 -3.36 -17.49 -4.27
N ARG A 328 -3.34 -16.30 -4.87
CA ARG A 328 -2.74 -16.08 -6.19
C ARG A 328 -1.22 -15.96 -6.06
N LYS A 329 -0.52 -16.36 -7.12
CA LYS A 329 0.90 -16.06 -7.26
C LYS A 329 1.02 -14.63 -7.81
N VAL A 330 1.83 -13.82 -7.15
CA VAL A 330 2.10 -12.42 -7.52
C VAL A 330 3.61 -12.19 -7.52
N SER A 331 4.06 -11.11 -8.15
CA SER A 331 5.47 -10.73 -8.14
C SER A 331 5.90 -10.26 -6.75
N TRP A 332 7.19 -10.35 -6.43
CA TRP A 332 7.74 -9.74 -5.21
C TRP A 332 7.47 -8.23 -5.18
N SER A 333 7.48 -7.57 -6.35
CA SER A 333 7.24 -6.13 -6.51
C SER A 333 5.82 -5.69 -6.14
N ASP A 334 4.86 -6.64 -6.12
CA ASP A 334 3.46 -6.36 -5.80
C ASP A 334 3.21 -6.36 -4.28
N TRP A 335 4.20 -6.75 -3.47
CA TRP A 335 4.09 -6.72 -2.02
C TRP A 335 4.36 -5.32 -1.49
N LYS A 336 3.57 -4.92 -0.50
CA LYS A 336 3.73 -3.66 0.26
C LYS A 336 3.98 -3.94 1.74
N ILE A 337 4.55 -2.99 2.47
CA ILE A 337 4.44 -3.03 3.94
C ILE A 337 2.95 -2.87 4.28
N ALA A 338 2.44 -3.70 5.18
CA ALA A 338 1.06 -3.61 5.59
C ALA A 338 0.87 -2.33 6.43
N LYS A 339 -0.16 -1.51 6.15
CA LYS A 339 -0.32 -0.23 6.85
C LYS A 339 -0.54 -0.31 8.36
N PHE A 340 -0.94 -1.49 8.86
CA PHE A 340 -1.08 -1.73 10.30
C PHE A 340 0.25 -2.09 10.97
N VAL A 341 1.35 -2.19 10.23
CA VAL A 341 2.69 -2.55 10.73
C VAL A 341 3.47 -1.28 11.02
N HIS A 342 3.90 -1.10 12.26
CA HIS A 342 4.56 0.12 12.75
C HIS A 342 6.00 -0.07 13.23
N GLU A 343 6.48 -1.32 13.26
CA GLU A 343 7.79 -1.69 13.80
C GLU A 343 8.97 -0.94 13.15
N TYR A 344 8.80 -0.48 11.90
CA TYR A 344 9.87 0.10 11.10
C TYR A 344 9.81 1.62 10.98
N ASP A 345 8.71 2.24 11.41
CA ASP A 345 8.46 3.67 11.22
C ASP A 345 9.59 4.51 11.85
N GLY A 346 9.99 4.17 13.09
CA GLY A 346 11.08 4.86 13.78
C GLY A 346 12.43 4.77 13.06
N LEU A 347 12.82 3.59 12.56
CA LEU A 347 14.07 3.42 11.81
C LEU A 347 14.04 4.16 10.47
N VAL A 348 12.94 4.03 9.72
CA VAL A 348 12.76 4.68 8.41
C VAL A 348 12.78 6.20 8.56
N ASN A 349 12.01 6.75 9.51
CA ASN A 349 11.95 8.18 9.76
C ASN A 349 13.29 8.71 10.27
N THR A 350 13.98 7.97 11.15
CA THR A 350 15.33 8.32 11.60
C THR A 350 16.30 8.43 10.43
N LEU A 351 16.33 7.44 9.53
CA LEU A 351 17.20 7.45 8.36
C LEU A 351 16.85 8.61 7.42
N LYS A 352 15.56 8.89 7.19
CA LYS A 352 15.09 10.06 6.43
C LYS A 352 15.55 11.38 7.04
N ASN A 353 15.42 11.54 8.36
CA ASN A 353 15.87 12.73 9.09
C ASN A 353 17.39 12.94 9.01
N ILE A 354 18.16 11.87 8.84
CA ILE A 354 19.63 11.88 8.63
C ILE A 354 19.99 12.15 7.16
N GLY A 355 19.00 12.18 6.26
CA GLY A 355 19.16 12.51 4.84
C GLY A 355 19.27 11.30 3.91
N TYR A 356 18.87 10.11 4.36
CA TYR A 356 18.60 8.99 3.45
C TYR A 356 17.28 9.21 2.72
N ARG A 357 17.16 8.67 1.51
CA ARG A 357 16.03 8.85 0.59
C ARG A 357 15.56 7.50 0.08
N GLU A 358 14.26 7.25 0.22
CA GLU A 358 13.65 6.02 -0.30
C GLU A 358 13.84 5.92 -1.81
N GLY A 359 14.17 4.71 -2.29
CA GLY A 359 14.41 4.44 -3.70
C GLY A 359 15.82 4.81 -4.20
N ILE A 360 16.64 5.48 -3.37
CA ILE A 360 18.00 5.93 -3.74
C ILE A 360 19.07 5.23 -2.90
N ASP A 361 19.05 5.49 -1.61
CA ASP A 361 20.01 4.95 -0.64
C ASP A 361 19.31 4.34 0.58
N LEU A 362 17.97 4.36 0.62
CA LEU A 362 17.13 3.64 1.55
C LEU A 362 16.10 2.79 0.79
N PHE A 363 16.02 1.52 1.15
CA PHE A 363 15.14 0.56 0.51
C PHE A 363 14.50 -0.35 1.55
N ILE A 364 13.33 -0.89 1.21
CA ILE A 364 12.64 -1.90 2.00
C ILE A 364 12.32 -3.09 1.09
N PHE A 365 12.90 -4.25 1.39
CA PHE A 365 12.59 -5.48 0.64
C PHE A 365 11.32 -6.12 1.20
N LYS A 366 10.24 -5.99 0.44
CA LYS A 366 8.91 -6.51 0.79
C LYS A 366 8.72 -7.87 0.11
N TYR A 367 8.19 -8.86 0.83
CA TYR A 367 8.22 -10.24 0.35
C TYR A 367 7.07 -11.11 0.86
N ASP A 368 6.85 -12.22 0.17
CA ASP A 368 5.91 -13.25 0.60
C ASP A 368 6.52 -14.07 1.74
N TRP A 369 6.26 -13.66 2.98
CA TRP A 369 6.75 -14.32 4.18
C TRP A 369 6.30 -15.77 4.34
N ARG A 370 5.34 -16.25 3.53
CA ARG A 370 4.90 -17.66 3.57
C ARG A 370 5.85 -18.60 2.84
N LYS A 371 6.59 -18.10 1.85
CA LYS A 371 7.49 -18.89 1.01
C LYS A 371 8.68 -19.44 1.82
N SER A 372 9.34 -20.47 1.31
CA SER A 372 10.59 -20.95 1.91
C SER A 372 11.68 -19.87 1.87
N ILE A 373 12.67 -19.91 2.77
CA ILE A 373 13.79 -18.96 2.75
C ILE A 373 14.47 -18.94 1.38
N LYS A 374 14.67 -20.12 0.79
CA LYS A 374 15.30 -20.26 -0.53
C LYS A 374 14.55 -19.47 -1.61
N ASP A 375 13.23 -19.55 -1.65
CA ASP A 375 12.44 -18.83 -2.63
C ASP A 375 12.45 -17.31 -2.36
N ILE A 376 12.48 -16.91 -1.08
CA ILE A 376 12.58 -15.50 -0.68
C ILE A 376 13.95 -14.92 -1.08
N LEU A 377 15.04 -15.69 -0.98
CA LEU A 377 16.37 -15.27 -1.42
C LEU A 377 16.43 -15.07 -2.94
N GLN A 378 15.70 -15.87 -3.71
CA GLN A 378 15.56 -15.64 -5.15
C GLN A 378 14.82 -14.33 -5.42
N ASP A 379 13.69 -14.10 -4.76
CA ASP A 379 12.94 -12.83 -4.85
C ASP A 379 13.83 -11.63 -4.44
N PHE A 380 14.70 -11.81 -3.43
CA PHE A 380 15.64 -10.79 -2.97
C PHE A 380 16.72 -10.49 -4.02
N GLY A 381 17.29 -11.53 -4.64
CA GLY A 381 18.23 -11.37 -5.76
C GLY A 381 17.59 -10.67 -6.96
N ASP A 382 16.33 -10.96 -7.26
CA ASP A 382 15.57 -10.30 -8.33
C ASP A 382 15.32 -8.82 -7.97
N PHE A 383 14.99 -8.52 -6.71
CA PHE A 383 14.86 -7.15 -6.21
C PHE A 383 16.16 -6.34 -6.36
N LEU A 384 17.31 -6.91 -5.99
CA LEU A 384 18.61 -6.25 -6.16
C LEU A 384 18.95 -6.03 -7.63
N SER A 385 18.65 -7.01 -8.49
CA SER A 385 18.95 -6.95 -9.92
C SER A 385 18.08 -5.94 -10.68
N ALA A 386 16.87 -5.68 -10.18
CA ALA A 386 15.95 -4.70 -10.74
C ALA A 386 16.31 -3.25 -10.37
N ASN A 387 17.26 -3.03 -9.45
CA ASN A 387 17.69 -1.71 -9.03
C ASN A 387 19.18 -1.48 -9.39
N GLU A 388 19.45 -0.59 -10.34
CA GLU A 388 20.81 -0.34 -10.84
C GLU A 388 21.79 0.15 -9.75
N ILE A 389 21.31 0.82 -8.69
CA ILE A 389 22.14 1.24 -7.56
C ILE A 389 22.59 0.03 -6.73
N LEU A 390 21.67 -0.92 -6.50
CA LEU A 390 21.91 -2.08 -5.63
C LEU A 390 22.71 -3.19 -6.32
N LYS A 391 22.60 -3.29 -7.65
CA LYS A 391 23.23 -4.33 -8.47
C LYS A 391 24.77 -4.34 -8.40
N ASN A 392 25.38 -3.20 -8.13
CA ASN A 392 26.84 -3.07 -8.05
C ASN A 392 27.43 -3.48 -6.68
N GLY A 393 26.59 -3.88 -5.72
CA GLY A 393 26.99 -4.29 -4.38
C GLY A 393 27.41 -3.12 -3.48
N GLY A 394 28.07 -3.43 -2.36
CA GLY A 394 28.38 -2.46 -1.31
C GLY A 394 27.15 -2.06 -0.48
N ILE A 395 26.14 -2.92 -0.42
CA ILE A 395 24.87 -2.66 0.27
C ILE A 395 24.97 -2.96 1.77
N ASN A 396 24.32 -2.15 2.58
CA ASN A 396 24.07 -2.43 3.99
C ASN A 396 22.70 -3.09 4.14
N ILE A 397 22.59 -4.11 4.97
CA ILE A 397 21.33 -4.80 5.24
C ILE A 397 20.99 -4.67 6.72
N VAL A 398 19.76 -4.28 7.03
CA VAL A 398 19.19 -4.31 8.39
C VAL A 398 17.98 -5.24 8.35
N GLY A 399 18.14 -6.45 8.86
CA GLY A 399 17.07 -7.45 8.87
C GLY A 399 16.48 -7.66 10.26
N HIS A 400 15.16 -7.57 10.40
CA HIS A 400 14.46 -7.80 11.66
C HIS A 400 13.84 -9.20 11.69
N SER A 401 13.97 -9.90 12.81
CA SER A 401 13.29 -11.19 13.05
C SER A 401 13.57 -12.16 11.88
N PHE A 402 12.55 -12.62 11.17
CA PHE A 402 12.67 -13.46 9.98
C PHE A 402 13.52 -12.80 8.86
N GLY A 403 13.38 -11.50 8.63
CA GLY A 403 14.13 -10.75 7.62
C GLY A 403 15.64 -10.74 7.87
N GLY A 404 16.08 -10.82 9.12
CA GLY A 404 17.50 -10.95 9.44
C GLY A 404 18.08 -12.31 9.10
N LEU A 405 17.29 -13.39 9.12
CA LEU A 405 17.73 -14.68 8.57
C LEU A 405 17.91 -14.61 7.05
N ILE A 406 17.00 -13.92 6.34
CA ILE A 406 17.12 -13.69 4.89
C ILE A 406 18.42 -12.92 4.60
N GLY A 407 18.62 -11.77 5.25
CA GLY A 407 19.82 -10.95 5.05
C GLY A 407 21.12 -11.67 5.42
N ARG A 408 21.13 -12.41 6.52
CA ARG A 408 22.28 -13.22 6.94
C ARG A 408 22.64 -14.28 5.90
N ILE A 409 21.67 -15.11 5.50
CA ILE A 409 21.90 -16.21 4.56
C ILE A 409 22.30 -15.66 3.19
N PHE A 410 21.66 -14.58 2.72
CA PHE A 410 22.07 -13.88 1.52
C PHE A 410 23.53 -13.44 1.58
N THR A 411 23.98 -12.89 2.71
CA THR A 411 25.36 -12.45 2.92
C THR A 411 26.34 -13.62 2.87
N GLN A 412 25.95 -14.80 3.39
CA GLN A 412 26.79 -16.01 3.30
C GLN A 412 26.96 -16.48 1.84
N GLU A 413 25.95 -16.29 0.99
CA GLU A 413 26.01 -16.64 -0.44
C GLU A 413 26.66 -15.56 -1.29
N ASN A 414 26.56 -14.29 -0.88
CA ASN A 414 26.91 -13.12 -1.69
C ASN A 414 27.80 -12.14 -0.91
N TYR A 415 28.83 -12.65 -0.23
CA TYR A 415 29.68 -11.89 0.68
C TYR A 415 30.28 -10.62 0.09
N SER A 416 30.65 -10.62 -1.20
CA SER A 416 31.24 -9.46 -1.87
C SER A 416 30.22 -8.35 -2.17
N GLN A 417 28.93 -8.67 -2.25
CA GLN A 417 27.88 -7.70 -2.55
C GLN A 417 27.45 -6.91 -1.30
N VAL A 418 27.64 -7.45 -0.11
CA VAL A 418 27.20 -6.84 1.15
C VAL A 418 28.36 -6.13 1.84
N ASP A 419 28.18 -4.90 2.31
CA ASP A 419 29.16 -4.14 3.11
C ASP A 419 28.99 -4.48 4.61
N ARG A 420 27.78 -4.32 5.14
CA ARG A 420 27.39 -4.71 6.51
C ARG A 420 26.03 -5.42 6.52
N ILE A 421 25.87 -6.38 7.43
CA ILE A 421 24.59 -6.99 7.78
C ILE A 421 24.37 -6.85 9.28
N ILE A 422 23.27 -6.20 9.64
CA ILE A 422 22.79 -6.07 11.01
C ILE A 422 21.50 -6.88 11.12
N THR A 423 21.44 -7.78 12.08
CA THR A 423 20.21 -8.54 12.36
C THR A 423 19.67 -8.16 13.72
N VAL A 424 18.37 -7.94 13.80
CA VAL A 424 17.70 -7.44 15.00
C VAL A 424 16.69 -8.49 15.45
N GLY A 425 16.89 -9.09 16.63
CA GLY A 425 15.99 -10.11 17.18
C GLY A 425 15.85 -11.39 16.33
N SER A 426 16.84 -11.70 15.48
CA SER A 426 16.70 -12.78 14.50
C SER A 426 16.97 -14.17 15.06
N PRO A 427 16.15 -15.20 14.77
CA PRO A 427 16.31 -16.54 15.30
C PRO A 427 17.37 -17.35 14.53
N HIS A 428 18.66 -17.03 14.72
CA HIS A 428 19.77 -17.65 13.96
C HIS A 428 19.87 -19.16 14.12
N LEU A 429 19.45 -19.69 15.28
CA LEU A 429 19.34 -21.13 15.52
C LEU A 429 17.89 -21.65 15.48
N GLY A 430 16.94 -20.86 14.96
CA GLY A 430 15.50 -21.17 14.95
C GLY A 430 14.79 -20.77 16.24
N ALA A 431 13.48 -20.97 16.29
CA ALA A 431 12.64 -20.66 17.45
C ALA A 431 11.65 -21.80 17.75
N VAL A 432 11.35 -21.99 19.03
CA VAL A 432 10.67 -23.20 19.53
C VAL A 432 9.17 -23.19 19.24
N GLN A 433 8.54 -22.01 19.15
CA GLN A 433 7.10 -21.88 18.93
C GLN A 433 6.64 -22.45 17.58
N PHE A 434 7.56 -22.69 16.63
CA PHE A 434 7.24 -23.28 15.34
C PHE A 434 7.05 -24.81 15.38
N TYR A 435 7.44 -25.48 16.47
CA TYR A 435 7.32 -26.94 16.60
C TYR A 435 5.87 -27.42 16.49
N LYS A 436 4.96 -26.91 17.31
CA LYS A 436 3.55 -27.33 17.34
C LYS A 436 2.81 -27.06 16.02
N PRO A 437 2.93 -25.89 15.37
CA PRO A 437 2.31 -25.64 14.08
C PRO A 437 2.82 -26.58 12.98
N VAL A 438 4.13 -26.84 12.94
CA VAL A 438 4.73 -27.70 11.91
C VAL A 438 4.42 -29.19 12.14
N GLU A 439 4.46 -29.66 13.39
CA GLU A 439 4.22 -31.06 13.77
C GLU A 439 2.75 -31.46 13.78
N ALA A 440 1.84 -30.52 14.04
CA ALA A 440 0.44 -30.85 14.28
C ALA A 440 -0.58 -29.82 13.78
N GLY A 441 -0.15 -28.63 13.34
CA GLY A 441 -1.04 -27.50 13.07
C GLY A 441 -1.65 -26.88 14.33
N GLU A 442 -1.11 -27.21 15.51
CA GLU A 442 -1.53 -26.65 16.79
C GLU A 442 -0.87 -25.28 16.98
N ILE A 443 -1.68 -24.25 17.27
CA ILE A 443 -1.23 -22.87 17.43
C ILE A 443 -1.66 -22.39 18.81
N ASP A 444 -0.68 -22.20 19.69
CA ASP A 444 -0.87 -21.61 21.02
C ASP A 444 -1.21 -20.12 20.89
N ARG A 445 -2.05 -19.58 21.78
CA ARG A 445 -2.40 -18.16 21.77
C ARG A 445 -1.23 -17.33 22.29
N GLU A 446 -0.78 -16.38 21.49
CA GLU A 446 0.25 -15.40 21.85
C GLU A 446 -0.17 -14.00 21.36
N ASN A 447 0.47 -12.95 21.89
CA ASN A 447 0.26 -11.58 21.44
C ASN A 447 1.36 -11.16 20.45
N THR A 448 1.50 -11.90 19.34
CA THR A 448 2.58 -11.70 18.36
C THR A 448 2.05 -11.68 16.92
N LEU A 449 2.77 -11.00 16.02
CA LEU A 449 2.49 -11.05 14.58
C LEU A 449 2.67 -12.47 14.01
N ILE A 450 3.53 -13.29 14.60
CA ILE A 450 3.74 -14.69 14.22
C ILE A 450 2.48 -15.51 14.50
N TRP A 451 1.88 -15.37 15.68
CA TRP A 451 0.61 -16.02 16.01
C TRP A 451 -0.49 -15.60 15.04
N LEU A 452 -0.61 -14.30 14.79
CA LEU A 452 -1.60 -13.75 13.87
C LEU A 452 -1.44 -14.33 12.45
N ALA A 453 -0.20 -14.42 11.95
CA ALA A 453 0.11 -14.99 10.64
C ALA A 453 -0.30 -16.47 10.55
N GLN A 454 0.10 -17.28 11.53
CA GLN A 454 -0.23 -18.72 11.55
C GLN A 454 -1.74 -18.94 11.57
N LYS A 455 -2.46 -18.20 12.42
CA LYS A 455 -3.91 -18.27 12.52
C LYS A 455 -4.58 -17.81 11.22
N LEU A 456 -4.13 -16.70 10.63
CA LEU A 456 -4.64 -16.18 9.37
C LEU A 456 -4.51 -17.20 8.23
N ILE A 457 -3.32 -17.80 8.08
CA ILE A 457 -3.10 -18.81 7.03
C ILE A 457 -3.98 -20.02 7.24
N LEU A 458 -4.10 -20.51 8.48
CA LEU A 458 -4.97 -21.63 8.77
C LEU A 458 -6.44 -21.29 8.50
N LEU A 459 -6.92 -20.12 8.96
CA LEU A 459 -8.28 -19.63 8.75
C LEU A 459 -8.62 -19.59 7.25
N LEU A 460 -7.77 -18.99 6.43
CA LEU A 460 -8.04 -18.77 5.00
C LEU A 460 -7.91 -20.03 4.13
N ASN A 461 -7.24 -21.08 4.62
CA ASN A 461 -6.85 -22.23 3.80
C ASN A 461 -7.33 -23.59 4.30
N LYS A 462 -7.84 -23.67 5.53
CA LYS A 462 -8.32 -24.92 6.10
C LYS A 462 -9.47 -25.49 5.28
N SER A 463 -9.31 -26.74 4.85
CA SER A 463 -10.39 -27.48 4.21
C SER A 463 -11.12 -28.37 5.21
N LYS A 464 -12.27 -28.94 4.81
CA LYS A 464 -13.03 -29.86 5.67
C LYS A 464 -12.37 -31.24 5.87
N ILE A 465 -11.34 -31.57 5.08
CA ILE A 465 -10.78 -32.93 4.99
C ILE A 465 -9.29 -32.94 5.36
N GLU A 466 -8.55 -31.93 4.93
CA GLU A 466 -7.11 -31.78 5.21
C GLU A 466 -6.88 -31.38 6.67
N SER A 467 -5.89 -31.99 7.33
CA SER A 467 -5.54 -31.63 8.70
C SER A 467 -4.79 -30.29 8.74
N ASP A 468 -4.88 -29.60 9.87
CA ASP A 468 -4.24 -28.30 10.09
C ASP A 468 -2.73 -28.37 9.82
N ARG A 469 -2.07 -29.47 10.23
CA ARG A 469 -0.66 -29.76 9.92
C ARG A 469 -0.35 -29.68 8.43
N ILE A 470 -1.12 -30.41 7.60
CA ILE A 470 -0.86 -30.49 6.17
C ILE A 470 -1.12 -29.12 5.53
N THR A 471 -2.16 -28.41 5.96
CA THR A 471 -2.47 -27.07 5.46
C THR A 471 -1.35 -26.09 5.79
N ILE A 472 -0.85 -26.06 7.03
CA ILE A 472 0.27 -25.22 7.43
C ILE A 472 1.53 -25.56 6.62
N GLN A 473 1.92 -26.83 6.54
CA GLN A 473 3.13 -27.23 5.80
C GLN A 473 3.07 -26.87 4.31
N LYS A 474 1.88 -26.92 3.71
CA LYS A 474 1.68 -26.61 2.29
C LYS A 474 1.59 -25.11 2.00
N LYS A 475 0.96 -24.35 2.89
CA LYS A 475 0.62 -22.93 2.69
C LYS A 475 1.58 -21.97 3.36
N PHE A 476 2.36 -22.46 4.31
CA PHE A 476 3.31 -21.68 5.10
C PHE A 476 4.66 -22.41 5.25
N PRO A 477 5.33 -22.80 4.15
CA PRO A 477 6.58 -23.56 4.20
C PRO A 477 7.72 -22.92 5.02
N SER A 478 7.80 -21.59 5.14
CA SER A 478 8.82 -20.93 5.97
C SER A 478 8.81 -21.34 7.44
N LEU A 479 7.69 -21.80 8.00
CA LEU A 479 7.67 -22.25 9.40
C LEU A 479 8.63 -23.42 9.64
N LYS A 480 8.81 -24.30 8.65
CA LYS A 480 9.78 -25.39 8.73
C LYS A 480 11.22 -24.86 8.76
N ASP A 481 11.48 -23.80 7.99
CA ASP A 481 12.79 -23.13 7.93
C ASP A 481 13.09 -22.33 9.21
N MET A 482 12.14 -22.18 10.12
CA MET A 482 12.30 -21.56 11.43
C MET A 482 12.45 -22.56 12.59
N LEU A 483 12.34 -23.87 12.33
CA LEU A 483 12.47 -24.88 13.38
C LEU A 483 13.86 -24.84 14.03
N PRO A 484 13.98 -25.14 15.33
CA PRO A 484 15.25 -25.10 16.04
C PRO A 484 16.33 -26.01 15.45
N THR A 485 17.57 -25.53 15.49
CA THR A 485 18.81 -26.25 15.16
C THR A 485 19.65 -26.54 16.41
N PHE A 486 19.06 -26.36 17.59
CA PHE A 486 19.62 -26.70 18.90
C PHE A 486 18.65 -27.65 19.64
N THR A 487 19.15 -28.43 20.59
CA THR A 487 18.31 -29.34 21.39
C THR A 487 17.24 -28.60 22.19
N PHE A 488 15.98 -28.92 21.95
CA PHE A 488 14.83 -28.22 22.52
C PHE A 488 13.72 -29.15 23.05
N LEU A 489 13.83 -30.46 22.85
CA LEU A 489 12.86 -31.44 23.33
C LEU A 489 13.46 -32.27 24.47
N LYS A 490 12.63 -32.58 25.47
CA LYS A 490 12.98 -33.46 26.59
C LYS A 490 11.90 -34.50 26.80
N ASN A 491 12.28 -35.71 27.20
CA ASN A 491 11.29 -36.70 27.68
C ASN A 491 10.81 -36.36 29.11
N ARG A 492 9.88 -37.17 29.63
CA ARG A 492 9.31 -37.02 30.99
C ARG A 492 10.35 -37.15 32.10
N GLU A 493 11.45 -37.86 31.84
CA GLU A 493 12.59 -37.99 32.74
C GLU A 493 13.56 -36.79 32.65
N ASN A 494 13.18 -35.73 31.92
CA ASN A 494 13.96 -34.51 31.68
C ASN A 494 15.28 -34.76 30.94
N VAL A 495 15.37 -35.87 30.20
CA VAL A 495 16.49 -36.23 29.34
C VAL A 495 16.26 -35.61 27.96
N ASP A 496 17.30 -34.93 27.48
CA ASP A 496 17.31 -34.27 26.18
C ASP A 496 17.16 -35.28 25.04
N ILE A 497 16.31 -34.94 24.06
CA ILE A 497 16.14 -35.69 22.83
C ILE A 497 17.11 -35.14 21.77
N PRO A 498 18.05 -35.95 21.24
CA PRO A 498 19.01 -35.48 20.26
C PRO A 498 18.34 -35.03 18.96
N LEU A 499 18.83 -33.92 18.36
CA LEU A 499 18.32 -33.41 17.09
C LEU A 499 18.38 -34.42 15.94
N ASP A 500 19.42 -35.24 15.89
CA ASP A 500 19.60 -36.26 14.84
C ASP A 500 18.57 -37.40 14.92
N SER A 501 17.85 -37.52 16.04
CA SER A 501 16.76 -38.49 16.20
C SER A 501 15.40 -37.98 15.69
N LEU A 502 15.29 -36.67 15.38
CA LEU A 502 14.05 -36.04 14.96
C LEU A 502 13.76 -36.33 13.49
N VAL A 503 12.50 -36.65 13.20
CA VAL A 503 11.92 -36.88 11.87
C VAL A 503 11.74 -35.56 11.12
N VAL A 504 11.26 -34.51 11.80
CA VAL A 504 11.04 -33.19 11.22
C VAL A 504 12.07 -32.22 11.76
N ARG A 505 13.00 -31.82 10.89
CA ARG A 505 14.12 -30.95 11.25
C ARG A 505 14.39 -29.90 10.18
N ASN A 506 15.09 -28.85 10.60
CA ASN A 506 15.50 -27.74 9.76
C ASN A 506 16.86 -27.99 9.11
N GLU A 507 16.87 -28.72 8.00
CA GLU A 507 18.12 -29.04 7.30
C GLU A 507 18.73 -27.81 6.62
N TYR A 508 17.88 -26.89 6.14
CA TYR A 508 18.33 -25.69 5.44
C TYR A 508 19.11 -24.77 6.40
N LEU A 509 18.50 -24.32 7.50
CA LEU A 509 19.15 -23.43 8.46
C LEU A 509 20.40 -24.08 9.09
N SER A 510 20.33 -25.38 9.41
CA SER A 510 21.48 -26.12 9.96
C SER A 510 22.69 -26.04 9.04
N SER A 511 22.49 -26.11 7.72
CA SER A 511 23.59 -26.06 6.75
C SER A 511 24.31 -24.70 6.73
N TYR A 512 23.58 -23.59 6.88
CA TYR A 512 24.17 -22.25 6.95
C TYR A 512 24.79 -21.94 8.31
N ASN A 513 24.30 -22.54 9.39
CA ASN A 513 24.86 -22.36 10.72
C ASN A 513 26.29 -22.95 10.84
N MET A 514 26.65 -23.95 10.04
CA MET A 514 28.00 -24.54 10.06
C MET A 514 29.12 -23.56 9.64
N ASN A 515 28.80 -22.56 8.80
CA ASN A 515 29.78 -21.62 8.25
C ASN A 515 29.38 -20.15 8.52
N ILE A 516 28.66 -19.89 9.61
CA ILE A 516 28.24 -18.52 9.96
C ILE A 516 29.45 -17.63 10.28
N ASP A 517 30.52 -18.18 10.86
CA ASP A 517 31.74 -17.45 11.22
C ASP A 517 32.39 -16.73 10.03
N TYR A 518 32.16 -17.23 8.80
CA TYR A 518 32.67 -16.62 7.57
C TYR A 518 32.20 -15.17 7.38
N ILE A 519 31.01 -14.82 7.89
CA ILE A 519 30.43 -13.49 7.71
C ILE A 519 30.63 -12.54 8.90
N PHE A 520 31.21 -13.01 10.01
CA PHE A 520 31.44 -12.20 11.23
C PHE A 520 32.13 -10.85 10.98
N PRO A 521 33.09 -10.70 10.04
CA PRO A 521 33.68 -9.38 9.77
C PRO A 521 32.68 -8.32 9.29
N LYS A 522 31.51 -8.73 8.77
CA LYS A 522 30.45 -7.85 8.25
C LYS A 522 29.15 -7.94 9.06
N PHE A 523 29.06 -8.88 10.00
CA PHE A 523 27.83 -9.26 10.67
C PHE A 523 27.80 -8.71 12.09
N THR A 524 26.66 -8.13 12.48
CA THR A 524 26.39 -7.74 13.86
C THR A 524 24.97 -8.13 14.26
N ALA A 525 24.84 -8.84 15.38
CA ALA A 525 23.54 -9.21 15.93
C ALA A 525 23.12 -8.30 17.09
N LEU A 526 21.98 -7.63 16.97
CA LEU A 526 21.29 -6.96 18.07
C LEU A 526 20.18 -7.91 18.57
N TYR A 527 20.10 -8.14 19.88
CA TYR A 527 19.10 -9.04 20.44
C TYR A 527 18.53 -8.57 21.77
N GLY A 528 17.27 -8.96 22.01
CA GLY A 528 16.57 -8.75 23.26
C GLY A 528 16.79 -9.89 24.26
N GLU A 529 16.86 -9.55 25.54
CA GLU A 529 16.81 -10.44 26.69
C GLU A 529 15.99 -9.73 27.78
N LYS A 530 14.67 -9.70 27.61
CA LYS A 530 13.76 -8.99 28.52
C LYS A 530 13.74 -9.67 29.89
N ASP A 531 13.58 -10.99 29.90
CA ASP A 531 13.62 -11.85 31.08
C ASP A 531 13.86 -13.32 30.67
N LYS A 532 13.45 -14.28 31.51
CA LYS A 532 13.58 -15.73 31.28
C LYS A 532 12.28 -16.42 30.82
N ASN A 533 11.32 -15.68 30.28
CA ASN A 533 10.00 -16.17 29.87
C ASN A 533 9.89 -16.42 28.36
N THR A 534 11.02 -16.58 27.65
CA THR A 534 11.01 -17.00 26.24
C THR A 534 10.98 -18.52 26.13
N LEU A 535 10.09 -19.05 25.30
CA LEU A 535 9.95 -20.48 25.09
C LEU A 535 11.27 -21.12 24.60
N SER A 536 11.84 -22.00 25.42
CA SER A 536 13.14 -22.62 25.20
C SER A 536 13.08 -24.09 24.79
N GLY A 537 11.92 -24.73 24.94
CA GLY A 537 11.74 -26.14 24.62
C GLY A 537 10.40 -26.68 25.09
N TYR A 538 10.22 -27.99 24.88
CA TYR A 538 9.05 -28.74 25.38
C TYR A 538 9.49 -30.01 26.10
N VAL A 539 8.76 -30.36 27.15
CA VAL A 539 8.70 -31.75 27.62
C VAL A 539 7.67 -32.47 26.77
N ILE A 540 8.04 -33.64 26.24
CA ILE A 540 7.22 -34.41 25.32
C ILE A 540 6.87 -35.81 25.84
N GLU A 541 5.80 -36.37 25.30
CA GLU A 541 5.38 -37.75 25.49
C GLU A 541 5.16 -38.49 24.16
N GLN A 542 4.90 -39.80 24.23
CA GLN A 542 4.51 -40.57 23.07
C GLN A 542 3.19 -40.08 22.49
N ARG A 543 3.08 -40.16 21.16
CA ARG A 543 1.86 -39.82 20.42
C ARG A 543 0.64 -40.56 20.96
N SER A 544 -0.52 -39.89 20.92
CA SER A 544 -1.79 -40.59 21.10
C SER A 544 -2.12 -41.44 19.85
N VAL A 545 -3.01 -42.42 19.99
CA VAL A 545 -3.49 -43.23 18.86
C VAL A 545 -4.07 -42.35 17.74
N ILE A 546 -4.72 -41.25 18.10
CA ILE A 546 -5.27 -40.30 17.13
C ILE A 546 -4.13 -39.60 16.39
N ASP A 547 -3.10 -39.13 17.11
CA ASP A 547 -1.94 -38.47 16.53
C ASP A 547 -1.20 -39.41 15.57
N GLU A 548 -1.05 -40.69 15.90
CA GLU A 548 -0.46 -41.68 15.00
C GLU A 548 -1.26 -41.86 13.70
N ILE A 549 -2.59 -41.93 13.80
CA ILE A 549 -3.49 -42.09 12.63
C ILE A 549 -3.41 -40.89 11.69
N ILE A 550 -3.40 -39.67 12.24
CA ILE A 550 -3.36 -38.44 11.43
C ILE A 550 -1.91 -38.00 11.12
N GLY A 551 -0.92 -38.64 11.74
CA GLY A 551 0.52 -38.39 11.59
C GLY A 551 1.05 -37.16 12.35
N ASN A 552 0.33 -36.67 13.36
CA ASN A 552 0.75 -35.52 14.17
C ASN A 552 1.87 -35.92 15.13
N TYR A 553 2.69 -34.93 15.51
CA TYR A 553 3.74 -35.08 16.52
C TYR A 553 4.68 -36.29 16.32
N PRO A 554 5.17 -36.59 15.09
CA PRO A 554 6.09 -37.70 14.87
C PRO A 554 7.29 -37.71 15.83
N ASP A 555 7.71 -36.52 16.31
CA ASP A 555 8.84 -36.36 17.21
C ASP A 555 8.45 -36.28 18.70
N GLY A 556 7.16 -36.37 19.01
CA GLY A 556 6.62 -36.41 20.37
C GLY A 556 5.65 -35.27 20.67
N ARG A 557 4.65 -35.56 21.51
CA ARG A 557 3.61 -34.59 21.82
C ARG A 557 4.02 -33.71 23.00
N PRO A 558 4.02 -32.36 22.88
CA PRO A 558 4.27 -31.48 24.01
C PRO A 558 3.26 -31.66 25.13
N ILE A 559 3.76 -31.71 26.37
CA ILE A 559 2.95 -31.75 27.60
C ILE A 559 3.30 -30.65 28.59
N ASP A 560 4.47 -30.04 28.44
CA ASP A 560 4.91 -28.92 29.27
C ASP A 560 5.85 -28.00 28.49
N ASN A 561 5.88 -26.72 28.87
CA ASN A 561 6.71 -25.70 28.24
C ASN A 561 7.95 -25.44 29.09
N LEU A 562 9.10 -25.31 28.43
CA LEU A 562 10.36 -24.89 29.06
C LEU A 562 10.64 -23.45 28.67
N PHE A 563 11.16 -22.64 29.59
CA PHE A 563 11.47 -21.24 29.34
C PHE A 563 12.93 -20.90 29.65
N GLY A 564 13.43 -19.87 28.98
CA GLY A 564 14.80 -19.38 29.10
C GLY A 564 14.93 -17.90 28.70
N PRO A 565 16.15 -17.35 28.77
CA PRO A 565 16.41 -15.95 28.44
C PRO A 565 16.12 -15.65 26.96
N GLY A 566 15.45 -14.52 26.70
CA GLY A 566 15.15 -14.04 25.35
C GLY A 566 14.21 -12.83 25.33
N ASP A 567 13.67 -12.55 24.15
CA ASP A 567 12.84 -11.36 23.87
C ASP A 567 11.33 -11.66 23.81
N TYR A 568 10.89 -12.69 24.55
CA TYR A 568 9.59 -13.38 24.47
C TYR A 568 9.32 -14.19 23.20
N THR A 569 10.06 -13.99 22.11
CA THR A 569 9.86 -14.70 20.83
C THR A 569 11.04 -15.57 20.45
N VAL A 570 12.25 -15.07 20.63
CA VAL A 570 13.53 -15.66 20.23
C VAL A 570 14.44 -15.73 21.45
N LEU A 571 15.02 -16.91 21.69
CA LEU A 571 15.97 -17.10 22.77
C LEU A 571 17.23 -16.29 22.51
N SER A 572 17.83 -15.71 23.55
CA SER A 572 19.08 -14.96 23.43
C SER A 572 20.18 -15.81 22.80
N LYS A 573 20.31 -17.08 23.20
CA LYS A 573 21.26 -18.03 22.58
C LYS A 573 21.02 -18.25 21.09
N SER A 574 19.78 -18.12 20.63
CA SER A 574 19.43 -18.25 19.20
C SER A 574 19.73 -16.96 18.45
N ALA A 575 19.60 -15.78 19.07
CA ALA A 575 19.83 -14.50 18.42
C ALA A 575 21.28 -14.00 18.47
N SER A 576 22.07 -14.43 19.45
CA SER A 576 23.43 -13.92 19.71
C SER A 576 24.54 -14.74 19.02
N GLN A 577 24.37 -15.12 17.75
CA GLN A 577 25.31 -16.00 17.03
C GLN A 577 26.56 -15.30 16.47
N ASP A 578 26.95 -14.15 17.04
CA ASP A 578 28.08 -13.32 16.61
C ASP A 578 28.97 -12.99 17.82
N VAL A 579 30.26 -12.74 17.57
CA VAL A 579 31.26 -12.33 18.56
C VAL A 579 31.00 -10.94 19.14
N ASP A 580 30.45 -10.02 18.34
CA ASP A 580 30.19 -8.63 18.74
C ASP A 580 28.68 -8.37 18.97
N ALA A 581 27.93 -9.42 19.31
CA ALA A 581 26.49 -9.34 19.52
C ALA A 581 26.13 -8.37 20.66
N MET A 582 25.18 -7.48 20.38
CA MET A 582 24.74 -6.42 21.29
C MET A 582 23.43 -6.79 21.97
N LYS A 583 23.45 -6.83 23.31
CA LYS A 583 22.29 -7.19 24.14
C LYS A 583 21.52 -5.97 24.63
N TYR A 584 20.20 -6.08 24.60
CA TYR A 584 19.29 -5.11 25.22
C TYR A 584 18.24 -5.81 26.09
N TYR A 585 17.75 -5.11 27.11
CA TYR A 585 16.66 -5.59 27.98
C TYR A 585 15.29 -5.24 27.37
N PHE A 586 15.09 -5.64 26.12
CA PHE A 586 13.92 -5.36 25.29
C PHE A 586 13.22 -6.65 24.87
N ASP A 587 11.91 -6.55 24.66
CA ASP A 587 11.15 -7.59 23.96
C ASP A 587 11.38 -7.53 22.43
N HIS A 588 10.76 -8.47 21.72
CA HIS A 588 10.94 -8.67 20.29
C HIS A 588 10.49 -7.48 19.44
N SER A 589 9.52 -6.68 19.88
CA SER A 589 9.08 -5.49 19.14
C SER A 589 9.84 -4.24 19.60
N GLU A 590 10.16 -4.15 20.88
CA GLU A 590 10.98 -3.06 21.45
C GLU A 590 12.37 -2.99 20.82
N ILE A 591 13.00 -4.13 20.51
CA ILE A 591 14.39 -4.15 19.98
C ILE A 591 14.56 -3.47 18.61
N ILE A 592 13.49 -3.34 17.81
CA ILE A 592 13.50 -2.65 16.51
C ILE A 592 12.84 -1.27 16.56
N THR A 593 12.18 -0.91 17.66
CA THR A 593 11.45 0.37 17.80
C THR A 593 12.13 1.34 18.76
N LYS A 594 12.83 0.85 19.78
CA LYS A 594 13.43 1.67 20.84
C LYS A 594 14.65 2.44 20.38
N LYS A 595 14.73 3.70 20.81
CA LYS A 595 15.74 4.67 20.42
C LYS A 595 17.17 4.16 20.61
N GLU A 596 17.43 3.48 21.72
CA GLU A 596 18.76 2.95 22.06
C GLU A 596 19.23 1.90 21.05
N ALA A 597 18.35 1.00 20.62
CA ALA A 597 18.69 -0.01 19.63
C ALA A 597 18.86 0.61 18.24
N LEU A 598 17.99 1.57 17.86
CA LEU A 598 18.13 2.32 16.60
C LEU A 598 19.46 3.04 16.50
N LYS A 599 19.93 3.67 17.60
CA LYS A 599 21.24 4.30 17.68
C LYS A 599 22.36 3.33 17.36
N SER A 600 22.33 2.13 17.95
CA SER A 600 23.37 1.14 17.67
C SER A 600 23.31 0.56 16.26
N ILE A 601 22.14 0.51 15.61
CA ILE A 601 22.08 0.22 14.17
C ILE A 601 22.89 1.28 13.40
N LEU A 602 22.67 2.57 13.67
CA LEU A 602 23.40 3.67 13.02
C LEU A 602 24.91 3.62 13.33
N ASP A 603 25.28 3.37 14.58
CA ASP A 603 26.67 3.29 15.03
C ASP A 603 27.42 2.16 14.28
N VAL A 604 26.80 0.98 14.15
CA VAL A 604 27.38 -0.16 13.42
C VAL A 604 27.51 0.13 11.92
N LEU A 605 26.56 0.87 11.35
CA LEU A 605 26.63 1.34 9.97
C LEU A 605 27.65 2.48 9.77
N GLY A 606 28.18 3.06 10.84
CA GLY A 606 29.08 4.21 10.79
C GLY A 606 28.39 5.48 10.28
N ILE A 607 27.12 5.67 10.62
CA ILE A 607 26.32 6.82 10.21
C ILE A 607 26.32 7.85 11.33
N ASP A 608 26.81 9.06 11.03
CA ASP A 608 26.72 10.19 11.96
C ASP A 608 25.27 10.69 12.09
N TYR A 609 24.83 10.96 13.32
CA TYR A 609 23.50 11.47 13.62
C TYR A 609 23.51 12.49 14.77
N GLN A 610 22.45 13.29 14.83
CA GLN A 610 22.11 14.15 15.97
C GLN A 610 20.93 13.56 16.74
N GLU A 611 20.88 13.81 18.04
CA GLU A 611 19.89 13.20 18.94
C GLU A 611 18.43 13.57 18.59
N ASN A 612 18.22 14.73 17.97
CA ASN A 612 16.92 15.21 17.50
C ASN A 612 16.47 14.60 16.16
N GLN A 613 17.35 13.88 15.45
CA GLN A 613 17.01 13.21 14.19
C GLN A 613 16.46 11.80 14.42
N ILE A 614 16.68 11.23 15.61
CA ILE A 614 16.26 9.86 15.93
C ILE A 614 14.84 9.86 16.47
N GLU A 615 13.98 9.14 15.79
CA GLU A 615 12.58 8.94 16.10
C GLU A 615 12.35 7.54 16.67
N GLU A 616 11.73 7.46 17.84
CA GLU A 616 11.34 6.16 18.42
C GLU A 616 10.10 5.64 17.70
N GLY A 617 10.11 4.35 17.32
CA GLY A 617 8.97 3.69 16.69
C GLY A 617 7.93 3.21 17.71
N ALA A 618 6.93 2.48 17.22
CA ALA A 618 5.92 1.85 18.07
C ALA A 618 5.64 0.42 17.60
N PRO A 619 5.32 -0.51 18.52
CA PRO A 619 4.95 -1.87 18.17
C PRO A 619 3.52 -1.93 17.61
N THR A 620 3.28 -2.85 16.69
CA THR A 620 1.91 -3.19 16.25
C THR A 620 1.17 -3.88 17.39
N LYS A 621 -0.02 -3.37 17.74
CA LYS A 621 -0.87 -3.94 18.80
C LYS A 621 -1.82 -4.98 18.22
N VAL A 622 -1.50 -6.25 18.41
CA VAL A 622 -2.33 -7.39 17.97
C VAL A 622 -3.54 -7.60 18.88
N THR A 623 -3.42 -7.36 20.19
CA THR A 623 -4.49 -7.56 21.18
C THR A 623 -4.68 -6.30 22.04
N PRO A 624 -5.92 -5.84 22.28
CA PRO A 624 -7.16 -6.24 21.62
C PRO A 624 -7.25 -5.62 20.20
N SER A 625 -7.91 -6.32 19.27
CA SER A 625 -8.12 -5.81 17.91
C SER A 625 -9.38 -6.36 17.25
N LEU A 626 -9.83 -5.65 16.21
CA LEU A 626 -10.92 -6.05 15.34
C LEU A 626 -10.42 -6.02 13.89
N ILE A 627 -10.44 -7.18 13.24
CA ILE A 627 -9.92 -7.35 11.88
C ILE A 627 -11.07 -7.74 10.95
N PHE A 628 -11.16 -7.07 9.82
CA PHE A 628 -12.08 -7.40 8.74
C PHE A 628 -11.28 -7.79 7.51
N LEU A 629 -11.67 -8.89 6.85
CA LEU A 629 -11.07 -9.33 5.59
C LEU A 629 -12.15 -9.51 4.52
N MET A 630 -11.91 -8.99 3.33
CA MET A 630 -12.85 -9.05 2.21
C MET A 630 -12.33 -9.98 1.10
N ARG A 631 -13.08 -11.04 0.78
CA ARG A 631 -12.78 -11.97 -0.32
C ARG A 631 -13.80 -11.81 -1.44
N SER A 632 -13.74 -10.71 -2.19
CA SER A 632 -14.81 -10.41 -3.15
C SER A 632 -14.55 -9.21 -4.06
N PRO A 633 -15.47 -8.90 -5.01
CA PRO A 633 -15.47 -7.65 -5.73
C PRO A 633 -16.29 -6.56 -5.00
N ALA A 634 -16.15 -6.44 -3.69
CA ALA A 634 -16.74 -5.37 -2.88
C ALA A 634 -15.64 -4.72 -2.04
N GLU A 635 -15.86 -3.48 -1.65
CA GLU A 635 -15.00 -2.77 -0.69
C GLU A 635 -15.71 -2.65 0.66
N MET A 636 -14.95 -2.52 1.74
CA MET A 636 -15.50 -2.31 3.07
C MET A 636 -15.00 -1.03 3.74
N SER A 637 -15.82 -0.49 4.64
CA SER A 637 -15.47 0.61 5.54
C SER A 637 -16.11 0.38 6.89
N VAL A 638 -15.47 0.83 7.96
CA VAL A 638 -15.99 0.71 9.32
C VAL A 638 -16.15 2.11 9.90
N GLU A 639 -17.33 2.38 10.41
CA GLU A 639 -17.67 3.61 11.12
C GLU A 639 -17.71 3.35 12.63
N TYR A 640 -16.96 4.17 13.38
CA TYR A 640 -16.96 4.20 14.84
C TYR A 640 -16.42 5.55 15.33
N ASP A 641 -16.90 6.05 16.48
CA ASP A 641 -16.38 7.29 17.11
C ASP A 641 -16.29 8.48 16.13
N ASN A 642 -17.34 8.67 15.30
CA ASN A 642 -17.42 9.66 14.19
C ASN A 642 -16.30 9.58 13.15
N SER A 643 -15.52 8.51 13.14
CA SER A 643 -14.43 8.22 12.21
C SER A 643 -14.85 7.13 11.23
N ILE A 644 -14.36 7.23 10.00
CA ILE A 644 -14.54 6.22 8.98
C ILE A 644 -13.17 5.67 8.61
N VAL A 645 -13.00 4.36 8.76
CA VAL A 645 -11.80 3.65 8.32
C VAL A 645 -12.18 2.82 7.11
N SER A 646 -11.63 3.16 5.95
CA SER A 646 -11.81 2.38 4.72
C SER A 646 -10.83 1.21 4.66
N GLU A 647 -11.21 0.16 3.95
CA GLU A 647 -10.28 -0.94 3.69
C GLU A 647 -9.08 -0.50 2.89
N GLU A 648 -8.00 -1.23 3.10
CA GLU A 648 -6.86 -1.19 2.22
C GLU A 648 -6.42 -2.59 1.86
N ASP A 649 -6.42 -2.87 0.56
CA ASP A 649 -5.99 -4.17 0.05
C ASP A 649 -6.72 -5.34 0.73
N GLY A 650 -8.05 -5.19 0.84
CA GLY A 650 -8.95 -6.21 1.37
C GLY A 650 -8.88 -6.44 2.88
N ILE A 651 -8.21 -5.56 3.65
CA ILE A 651 -8.13 -5.63 5.11
C ILE A 651 -8.47 -4.29 5.78
N ILE A 652 -9.17 -4.35 6.90
CA ILE A 652 -9.23 -3.31 7.92
C ILE A 652 -8.71 -3.93 9.22
N PHE A 653 -7.70 -3.31 9.83
CA PHE A 653 -7.15 -3.75 11.12
C PHE A 653 -7.29 -2.61 12.12
N LEU A 654 -8.25 -2.73 13.03
CA LEU A 654 -8.45 -1.79 14.13
C LEU A 654 -7.66 -2.28 15.35
N GLN A 655 -6.46 -1.74 15.52
CA GLN A 655 -5.60 -1.98 16.68
C GLN A 655 -6.16 -1.27 17.92
N ASP A 656 -5.96 -1.86 19.11
CA ASP A 656 -6.45 -1.31 20.39
C ASP A 656 -7.95 -0.99 20.37
N ALA A 657 -8.73 -1.88 19.74
CA ALA A 657 -10.16 -1.67 19.53
C ALA A 657 -10.88 -1.49 20.89
N LYS A 658 -11.71 -0.46 20.98
CA LYS A 658 -12.49 -0.13 22.19
C LYS A 658 -13.73 -1.01 22.26
N THR A 659 -14.25 -1.24 23.47
CA THR A 659 -15.56 -1.88 23.62
C THR A 659 -16.64 -0.94 23.11
N ASP A 660 -17.18 -1.24 21.93
CA ASP A 660 -18.19 -0.42 21.27
C ASP A 660 -18.93 -1.22 20.18
N ALA A 661 -19.95 -0.60 19.61
CA ALA A 661 -20.61 -1.04 18.39
C ALA A 661 -19.95 -0.40 17.17
N TYR A 662 -19.50 -1.23 16.24
CA TYR A 662 -18.89 -0.81 14.98
C TYR A 662 -19.89 -1.03 13.85
N THR A 663 -20.04 -0.05 12.97
CA THR A 663 -20.89 -0.17 11.78
C THR A 663 -20.01 -0.46 10.57
N LEU A 664 -20.00 -1.71 10.13
CA LEU A 664 -19.29 -2.15 8.94
C LEU A 664 -20.20 -2.01 7.71
N LYS A 665 -19.74 -1.29 6.70
CA LYS A 665 -20.43 -1.10 5.42
C LYS A 665 -19.65 -1.80 4.32
N VAL A 666 -20.32 -2.64 3.54
CA VAL A 666 -19.79 -3.32 2.36
C VAL A 666 -20.45 -2.74 1.12
N ARG A 667 -19.67 -2.08 0.26
CA ARG A 667 -20.15 -1.47 -1.00
C ARG A 667 -19.72 -2.33 -2.18
N GLY A 668 -20.66 -2.67 -3.06
CA GLY A 668 -20.35 -3.47 -4.25
C GLY A 668 -19.45 -2.73 -5.24
N LYS A 669 -18.44 -3.41 -5.81
CA LYS A 669 -17.67 -2.94 -6.98
C LYS A 669 -18.05 -3.68 -8.26
N ASP A 670 -18.45 -4.95 -8.14
CA ASP A 670 -18.94 -5.77 -9.25
C ASP A 670 -20.09 -6.65 -8.75
N LEU A 671 -20.86 -7.20 -9.70
CA LEU A 671 -21.88 -8.20 -9.42
C LEU A 671 -21.23 -9.49 -8.94
N GLY A 672 -21.82 -10.12 -7.93
CA GLY A 672 -21.39 -11.43 -7.46
C GLY A 672 -21.38 -11.58 -5.95
N LYS A 673 -20.94 -12.76 -5.52
CA LYS A 673 -20.88 -13.10 -4.10
C LYS A 673 -19.65 -12.50 -3.45
N TYR A 674 -19.82 -12.07 -2.20
CA TYR A 674 -18.71 -11.73 -1.34
C TYR A 674 -18.70 -12.57 -0.08
N GLN A 675 -17.50 -12.77 0.44
CA GLN A 675 -17.29 -13.36 1.75
C GLN A 675 -16.49 -12.37 2.59
N LEU A 676 -17.07 -11.99 3.71
CA LEU A 676 -16.50 -11.13 4.71
C LEU A 676 -16.10 -11.99 5.92
N ILE A 677 -14.87 -11.83 6.39
CA ILE A 677 -14.40 -12.45 7.63
C ILE A 677 -14.30 -11.35 8.68
N VAL A 678 -14.97 -11.55 9.81
CA VAL A 678 -14.86 -10.68 10.99
C VAL A 678 -14.09 -11.43 12.06
N TRP A 679 -12.96 -10.90 12.49
CA TRP A 679 -12.11 -11.53 13.50
C TRP A 679 -11.94 -10.59 14.70
N GLN A 680 -12.51 -11.02 15.82
CA GLN A 680 -12.44 -10.35 17.11
C GLN A 680 -11.29 -10.96 17.92
N ILE A 681 -10.30 -10.15 18.30
CA ILE A 681 -9.20 -10.56 19.16
C ILE A 681 -9.30 -9.76 20.45
N THR A 682 -9.59 -10.44 21.56
CA THR A 682 -9.85 -9.83 22.87
C THR A 682 -8.73 -10.13 23.86
N GLU A 683 -8.74 -9.54 25.05
CA GLU A 683 -7.76 -9.84 26.10
C GLU A 683 -7.77 -11.33 26.51
N THR A 684 -8.89 -12.05 26.37
CA THR A 684 -9.02 -13.43 26.90
C THR A 684 -9.22 -14.50 25.83
N ASP A 685 -9.67 -14.14 24.63
CA ASP A 685 -9.94 -15.09 23.55
C ASP A 685 -9.94 -14.42 22.16
N ASP A 686 -10.10 -15.23 21.12
CA ASP A 686 -10.41 -14.76 19.78
C ASP A 686 -11.58 -15.54 19.20
N LEU A 687 -12.34 -14.88 18.33
CA LEU A 687 -13.44 -15.46 17.59
C LEU A 687 -13.46 -14.87 16.20
N TRP A 688 -13.53 -15.72 15.19
CA TRP A 688 -13.76 -15.30 13.82
C TRP A 688 -15.04 -15.91 13.29
N GLU A 689 -15.72 -15.16 12.43
CA GLU A 689 -16.97 -15.54 11.81
C GLU A 689 -16.97 -15.10 10.35
N GLU A 690 -17.59 -15.91 9.49
CA GLU A 690 -17.80 -15.62 8.08
C GLU A 690 -19.22 -15.11 7.85
N ILE A 691 -19.31 -14.02 7.08
CA ILE A 691 -20.56 -13.48 6.56
C ILE A 691 -20.51 -13.61 5.04
N ASP A 692 -21.43 -14.39 4.47
CA ASP A 692 -21.62 -14.48 3.03
C ASP A 692 -22.70 -13.48 2.59
N GLY A 693 -22.38 -12.68 1.56
CA GLY A 693 -23.31 -11.74 0.93
C GLY A 693 -23.23 -11.78 -0.59
N GLU A 694 -24.05 -10.98 -1.26
CA GLU A 694 -24.11 -10.96 -2.73
C GLU A 694 -24.56 -9.59 -3.25
N ILE A 695 -23.74 -9.01 -4.12
CA ILE A 695 -24.04 -7.80 -4.87
C ILE A 695 -24.89 -8.18 -6.08
N LYS A 696 -26.14 -7.73 -6.10
CA LYS A 696 -27.16 -8.07 -7.12
C LYS A 696 -27.64 -6.88 -7.91
N THR A 697 -27.37 -5.68 -7.41
CA THR A 697 -27.86 -4.45 -8.02
C THR A 697 -27.09 -4.15 -9.29
N ILE A 698 -27.81 -3.86 -10.38
CA ILE A 698 -27.27 -3.61 -11.74
C ILE A 698 -26.20 -2.51 -11.73
N GLU A 699 -26.32 -1.56 -10.80
CA GLU A 699 -25.30 -0.57 -10.44
C GLU A 699 -24.63 -1.00 -9.12
N PRO A 700 -23.53 -1.78 -9.12
CA PRO A 700 -22.95 -2.38 -7.91
C PRO A 700 -22.64 -1.37 -6.80
N ASN A 701 -22.12 -0.20 -7.18
CA ASN A 701 -21.73 0.87 -6.25
C ASN A 701 -22.92 1.45 -5.46
N SER A 702 -24.16 1.25 -5.93
CA SER A 702 -25.37 1.70 -5.24
C SER A 702 -25.82 0.77 -4.12
N GLN A 703 -25.35 -0.49 -4.11
CA GLN A 703 -25.64 -1.44 -3.05
C GLN A 703 -24.61 -1.30 -1.92
N VAL A 704 -25.10 -0.97 -0.73
CA VAL A 704 -24.32 -0.97 0.50
C VAL A 704 -25.02 -1.90 1.49
N ASP A 705 -24.33 -2.98 1.85
CA ASP A 705 -24.78 -3.89 2.90
C ASP A 705 -24.16 -3.45 4.23
N GLU A 706 -24.99 -3.29 5.26
CA GLU A 706 -24.56 -2.78 6.57
C GLU A 706 -24.64 -3.86 7.65
N TYR A 707 -23.58 -3.97 8.45
CA TYR A 707 -23.42 -4.94 9.53
C TYR A 707 -23.04 -4.23 10.82
N ARG A 708 -23.80 -4.48 11.89
CA ARG A 708 -23.48 -3.97 13.22
C ARG A 708 -22.69 -5.01 14.01
N ILE A 709 -21.47 -4.65 14.40
CA ILE A 709 -20.50 -5.52 15.05
C ILE A 709 -20.30 -5.05 16.49
N GLU A 710 -20.80 -5.81 17.45
CA GLU A 710 -20.68 -5.51 18.88
C GLU A 710 -19.38 -6.10 19.42
N PHE A 711 -18.33 -5.28 19.58
CA PHE A 711 -17.04 -5.73 20.07
C PHE A 711 -16.90 -5.48 21.57
N ASN A 712 -16.34 -6.46 22.28
CA ASN A 712 -15.96 -6.31 23.68
C ASN A 712 -14.49 -6.70 23.84
N ARG A 713 -13.69 -5.75 24.33
CA ARG A 713 -12.24 -5.92 24.43
C ARG A 713 -11.82 -7.07 25.32
N ASN A 714 -12.64 -7.47 26.31
CA ASN A 714 -12.26 -8.51 27.27
C ASN A 714 -12.68 -9.90 26.83
N LYS A 715 -13.79 -10.03 26.09
CA LYS A 715 -14.35 -11.33 25.71
C LYS A 715 -15.12 -11.24 24.40
N SER A 716 -14.80 -12.13 23.46
CA SER A 716 -15.45 -12.17 22.16
C SER A 716 -16.94 -12.47 22.28
N LYS A 717 -17.73 -11.93 21.34
CA LYS A 717 -19.18 -12.17 21.27
C LYS A 717 -19.53 -12.68 19.88
N PRO A 718 -20.28 -13.80 19.76
CA PRO A 718 -20.79 -14.24 18.47
C PRO A 718 -21.65 -13.16 17.81
N LEU A 719 -21.51 -13.01 16.49
CA LEU A 719 -22.34 -12.14 15.70
C LEU A 719 -23.79 -12.61 15.79
N ARG A 720 -24.69 -11.73 16.25
CA ARG A 720 -26.14 -12.01 16.20
C ARG A 720 -26.59 -11.90 14.75
N SER A 721 -26.88 -13.04 14.13
CA SER A 721 -27.37 -13.12 12.76
C SER A 721 -28.69 -12.34 12.57
N THR A 722 -28.63 -11.15 11.98
CA THR A 722 -29.71 -10.64 11.12
C THR A 722 -29.17 -9.52 10.23
N PRO A 723 -28.91 -9.77 8.93
CA PRO A 723 -28.80 -8.67 7.98
C PRO A 723 -30.20 -8.11 7.78
N THR A 724 -30.41 -6.85 8.14
CA THR A 724 -31.57 -6.09 7.67
C THR A 724 -31.07 -5.25 6.50
N PRO A 725 -31.29 -5.66 5.24
CA PRO A 725 -30.97 -4.79 4.11
C PRO A 725 -31.85 -3.54 4.19
N TYR A 726 -31.26 -2.41 4.57
CA TYR A 726 -31.89 -1.11 4.39
C TYR A 726 -31.75 -0.74 2.91
N LEU A 727 -32.79 -1.02 2.13
CA LEU A 727 -32.95 -0.37 0.83
C LEU A 727 -33.20 1.11 1.10
N THR A 728 -32.22 1.95 0.77
CA THR A 728 -32.43 3.40 0.68
C THR A 728 -33.56 3.64 -0.31
N PRO A 729 -34.67 4.32 0.05
CA PRO A 729 -35.75 4.57 -0.89
C PRO A 729 -35.23 5.50 -1.98
N THR A 730 -35.04 4.98 -3.19
CA THR A 730 -34.97 5.81 -4.39
C THR A 730 -36.31 6.50 -4.53
N GLY A 731 -36.33 7.83 -4.41
CA GLY A 731 -37.48 8.65 -4.76
C GLY A 731 -37.84 8.39 -6.21
N GLY A 732 -38.86 7.54 -6.41
CA GLY A 732 -39.39 7.27 -7.74
C GLY A 732 -39.96 8.56 -8.34
N PRO A 733 -39.80 8.79 -9.65
CA PRO A 733 -40.45 9.91 -10.31
C PRO A 733 -41.97 9.70 -10.24
N THR A 734 -42.67 10.68 -9.68
CA THR A 734 -44.13 10.77 -9.72
C THR A 734 -44.57 10.77 -11.19
N ILE A 735 -45.12 9.64 -11.65
CA ILE A 735 -45.76 9.55 -12.96
C ILE A 735 -47.05 10.38 -12.88
N VAL A 736 -47.00 11.59 -13.43
CA VAL A 736 -48.20 12.37 -13.73
C VAL A 736 -48.83 11.78 -14.99
N PRO A 737 -50.11 11.38 -14.99
CA PRO A 737 -50.78 10.95 -16.20
C PRO A 737 -51.06 12.16 -17.10
N SER A 738 -50.50 12.14 -18.31
CA SER A 738 -50.86 13.09 -19.38
C SER A 738 -52.33 12.94 -19.78
N PRO A 739 -53.10 14.04 -19.86
CA PRO A 739 -54.46 14.00 -20.39
C PRO A 739 -54.48 14.09 -21.92
N THR A 740 -55.37 13.30 -22.50
CA THR A 740 -55.76 13.26 -23.92
C THR A 740 -56.22 14.63 -24.43
N LYS A 741 -55.74 15.05 -25.60
CA LYS A 741 -56.24 16.25 -26.32
C LYS A 741 -57.65 16.04 -26.85
N THR A 742 -58.58 16.95 -26.54
CA THR A 742 -59.53 17.46 -27.54
C THR A 742 -60.02 18.87 -27.19
N MET A 743 -59.81 19.77 -28.16
CA MET A 743 -60.50 21.02 -28.55
C MET A 743 -61.07 22.01 -27.50
N GLU A 744 -60.62 23.26 -27.67
CA GLU A 744 -61.35 24.56 -27.57
C GLU A 744 -62.07 24.85 -26.22
N THR A 745 -62.10 26.04 -25.62
CA THR A 745 -62.09 27.43 -26.10
C THR A 745 -61.98 28.37 -24.88
N VAL A 746 -61.46 29.59 -25.11
CA VAL A 746 -61.68 30.88 -24.43
C VAL A 746 -61.67 31.05 -22.87
N THR A 747 -60.89 32.07 -22.49
CA THR A 747 -61.20 33.18 -21.54
C THR A 747 -60.70 33.17 -20.08
N ARG A 748 -59.91 34.23 -19.83
CA ARG A 748 -59.88 35.17 -18.69
C ARG A 748 -59.34 34.71 -17.32
N SER A 749 -58.25 35.40 -16.96
CA SER A 749 -57.82 35.78 -15.60
C SER A 749 -59.01 36.28 -14.75
N PRO A 750 -58.92 36.22 -13.40
CA PRO A 750 -58.09 37.19 -12.67
C PRO A 750 -57.44 36.69 -11.36
N THR A 751 -56.40 37.41 -10.96
CA THR A 751 -55.93 37.74 -9.58
C THR A 751 -57.15 38.18 -8.70
N PRO A 752 -57.13 38.42 -7.34
CA PRO A 752 -56.01 38.92 -6.54
C PRO A 752 -56.03 38.65 -4.99
N ILE A 753 -55.14 39.36 -4.25
CA ILE A 753 -55.21 39.88 -2.83
C ILE A 753 -54.87 38.88 -1.70
N GLN A 754 -53.70 38.97 -1.04
CA GLN A 754 -53.22 39.87 0.05
C GLN A 754 -53.88 39.69 1.44
N GLU A 755 -53.04 39.52 2.48
CA GLU A 755 -52.89 40.35 3.70
C GLU A 755 -51.78 39.70 4.58
N GLN A 756 -50.66 40.35 4.95
CA GLN A 756 -50.44 41.39 5.99
C GLN A 756 -50.94 40.95 7.39
N ASN A 757 -50.22 41.05 8.52
CA ASN A 757 -49.31 42.10 9.00
C ASN A 757 -48.58 41.69 10.31
N LYS A 758 -47.37 42.27 10.50
CA LYS A 758 -46.77 42.97 11.68
C LYS A 758 -46.47 42.25 13.02
N ILE A 759 -45.21 42.24 13.50
CA ILE A 759 -44.33 43.28 14.17
C ILE A 759 -44.64 43.48 15.67
N VAL A 760 -43.60 43.40 16.53
CA VAL A 760 -43.11 44.34 17.59
C VAL A 760 -41.83 43.69 18.21
N GLU A 761 -40.58 44.20 18.02
CA GLU A 761 -39.82 45.25 18.79
C GLU A 761 -39.62 44.91 20.30
N LYS A 762 -38.51 45.15 21.03
CA LYS A 762 -37.28 45.97 20.90
C LYS A 762 -36.33 45.76 22.11
N SER A 763 -35.04 46.18 21.96
CA SER A 763 -34.14 46.91 22.93
C SER A 763 -33.73 46.26 24.27
N ASP A 764 -32.57 46.48 24.91
CA ASP A 764 -31.38 47.37 24.79
C ASP A 764 -30.34 46.85 25.84
N SER A 765 -29.03 46.76 25.57
CA SER A 765 -27.91 47.74 25.74
C SER A 765 -27.03 47.57 27.02
N ASN A 766 -25.70 47.62 26.81
CA ASN A 766 -24.58 48.16 27.63
C ASN A 766 -24.33 47.63 29.08
N ASN A 767 -23.11 47.50 29.63
CA ASN A 767 -21.89 48.32 29.50
C ASN A 767 -20.64 47.69 30.17
N SER A 768 -19.48 48.16 29.70
CA SER A 768 -18.03 48.09 30.08
C SER A 768 -17.51 48.06 31.54
N LYS A 769 -16.28 47.50 31.72
CA LYS A 769 -14.98 48.10 32.24
C LYS A 769 -14.03 47.03 32.83
N GLU A 770 -12.83 46.80 32.29
CA GLU A 770 -11.49 47.37 32.65
C GLU A 770 -11.02 47.17 34.11
N ASP A 771 -9.89 46.46 34.35
CA ASP A 771 -8.59 47.10 34.66
C ASP A 771 -7.39 46.11 34.71
N LYS A 772 -6.19 46.68 34.62
CA LYS A 772 -4.83 46.13 34.39
C LYS A 772 -4.08 45.67 35.65
N SER A 773 -3.05 44.82 35.51
CA SER A 773 -1.62 45.20 35.72
C SER A 773 -0.61 44.04 35.55
N GLU A 774 0.53 44.38 34.94
CA GLU A 774 1.80 43.65 34.81
C GLU A 774 2.40 43.25 36.19
N THR A 775 3.36 42.32 36.33
CA THR A 775 4.81 42.61 36.18
C THR A 775 5.64 41.30 36.15
N GLN A 776 6.71 41.35 35.35
CA GLN A 776 7.80 40.38 35.17
C GLN A 776 8.61 40.06 36.45
N ILE A 777 9.35 38.94 36.46
CA ILE A 777 10.84 38.86 36.52
C ILE A 777 11.27 37.40 36.79
N ASN A 778 12.10 36.86 35.88
CA ASN A 778 13.01 35.72 36.07
C ASN A 778 14.40 36.32 36.41
N PRO A 779 15.35 35.66 37.13
CA PRO A 779 16.02 34.45 36.60
C PRO A 779 16.58 33.43 37.64
N SER A 780 17.00 32.26 37.14
CA SER A 780 17.87 31.21 37.74
C SER A 780 19.26 31.76 38.19
N PRO A 781 20.34 30.96 38.53
CA PRO A 781 20.53 29.50 38.73
C PRO A 781 21.51 29.11 39.89
N THR A 782 21.57 27.82 40.32
CA THR A 782 22.81 27.14 40.84
C THR A 782 22.51 25.64 41.09
N LYS A 783 23.08 24.66 40.35
CA LYS A 783 24.44 24.03 40.37
C LYS A 783 24.69 23.01 41.51
N GLN A 784 25.06 21.80 41.06
CA GLN A 784 25.95 20.77 41.67
C GLN A 784 25.41 19.99 42.89
N ALA A 785 25.76 18.72 43.14
CA ALA A 785 26.39 17.63 42.40
C ALA A 785 26.23 16.36 43.28
N GLN A 786 26.40 15.18 42.66
CA GLN A 786 26.83 13.87 43.19
C GLN A 786 26.87 13.65 44.72
N ASP A 787 26.27 12.56 45.21
CA ASP A 787 27.08 11.36 45.47
C ASP A 787 26.26 10.07 45.65
N LYS A 788 26.96 8.97 45.37
CA LYS A 788 26.56 7.57 45.56
C LYS A 788 26.53 7.22 47.05
N ASP A 789 25.61 6.36 47.48
CA ASP A 789 26.01 5.05 48.02
C ASP A 789 24.85 4.09 48.32
N TYR A 790 25.21 2.83 48.13
CA TYR A 790 24.61 1.55 48.50
C TYR A 790 23.63 1.55 49.70
N LEU A 791 22.46 0.92 49.51
CA LEU A 791 21.79 0.15 50.56
C LEU A 791 21.12 -1.10 49.98
N LEU A 792 21.59 -2.25 50.46
CA LEU A 792 20.99 -3.58 50.33
C LEU A 792 19.66 -3.65 51.09
N ALA A 793 18.59 -4.07 50.42
CA ALA A 793 17.38 -4.64 51.01
C ALA A 793 16.81 -5.65 49.99
N LYS A 794 17.14 -6.93 50.08
CA LYS A 794 16.44 -7.99 50.85
C LYS A 794 14.96 -8.09 50.51
N ASP A 795 14.67 -9.11 49.71
CA ASP A 795 13.42 -9.84 49.48
C ASP A 795 12.18 -9.35 50.22
N GLU A 796 11.19 -8.90 49.46
CA GLU A 796 9.78 -9.20 49.72
C GLU A 796 9.04 -9.35 48.37
N SER A 797 8.66 -10.58 48.09
CA SER A 797 7.91 -11.00 46.92
C SER A 797 6.45 -10.58 47.06
N GLU A 798 6.02 -9.53 46.38
CA GLU A 798 4.60 -9.28 46.14
C GLU A 798 4.18 -9.80 44.76
N SER A 799 3.45 -10.90 44.83
CA SER A 799 2.78 -11.62 43.75
C SER A 799 1.71 -10.75 43.08
N SER A 800 2.01 -10.17 41.91
CA SER A 800 0.98 -9.68 40.99
C SER A 800 0.48 -10.84 40.11
N THR A 801 -0.64 -11.45 40.52
CA THR A 801 -1.33 -12.49 39.78
C THR A 801 -2.10 -11.90 38.59
N TYR A 802 -1.71 -12.27 37.36
CA TYR A 802 -2.55 -12.29 36.17
C TYR A 802 -2.80 -13.75 35.76
N PRO A 803 -3.93 -14.04 35.07
CA PRO A 803 -4.69 -15.27 35.28
C PRO A 803 -3.95 -16.53 34.79
N GLY A 804 -4.00 -17.54 35.65
CA GLY A 804 -3.34 -18.81 35.46
C GLY A 804 -3.79 -19.58 34.22
N VAL A 805 -2.83 -20.32 33.67
CA VAL A 805 -3.00 -21.44 32.76
C VAL A 805 -4.12 -22.35 33.27
N LEU A 806 -5.29 -22.31 32.61
CA LEU A 806 -6.40 -23.22 32.88
C LEU A 806 -6.14 -24.54 32.15
N GLY A 807 -5.39 -25.41 32.84
CA GLY A 807 -5.06 -26.78 32.40
C GLY A 807 -5.01 -27.78 33.56
N LYS A 808 -5.85 -27.62 34.59
CA LYS A 808 -6.10 -28.67 35.60
C LYS A 808 -7.57 -29.08 35.57
N SER A 809 -7.81 -30.34 35.23
CA SER A 809 -9.11 -30.98 35.42
C SER A 809 -9.39 -31.11 36.92
N VAL A 810 -10.32 -30.31 37.43
CA VAL A 810 -10.94 -30.55 38.74
C VAL A 810 -12.19 -31.38 38.48
N LYS A 811 -12.19 -32.62 38.96
CA LYS A 811 -13.35 -33.52 38.98
C LYS A 811 -14.52 -32.85 39.69
N ARG A 812 -15.58 -32.52 38.95
CA ARG A 812 -16.94 -32.35 39.50
C ARG A 812 -17.76 -33.56 39.05
N LYS A 813 -18.26 -34.30 40.04
CA LYS A 813 -19.36 -35.27 39.86
C LYS A 813 -20.56 -34.47 39.36
N ASP A 814 -21.05 -34.78 38.16
CA ASP A 814 -22.44 -34.58 37.77
C ASP A 814 -22.81 -35.63 36.70
N GLU A 815 -24.06 -36.10 36.78
CA GLU A 815 -24.59 -37.33 36.20
C GLU A 815 -24.53 -37.38 34.67
N VAL A 816 -24.04 -38.51 34.17
CA VAL A 816 -24.05 -38.85 32.74
C VAL A 816 -25.48 -39.23 32.33
N LYS A 817 -26.16 -38.36 31.58
CA LYS A 817 -27.18 -38.81 30.62
C LYS A 817 -26.47 -39.16 29.32
N THR A 818 -26.24 -40.46 29.12
CA THR A 818 -25.72 -41.02 27.88
C THR A 818 -26.70 -40.74 26.74
N ASP A 819 -26.28 -39.93 25.76
CA ASP A 819 -27.03 -39.76 24.52
C ASP A 819 -26.83 -41.01 23.64
N THR A 820 -27.68 -42.00 23.86
CA THR A 820 -27.70 -43.29 23.16
C THR A 820 -27.83 -43.15 21.64
N LEU A 821 -28.27 -42.00 21.11
CA LEU A 821 -28.39 -41.78 19.68
C LEU A 821 -27.04 -41.57 18.97
N TRP A 822 -26.04 -40.98 19.64
CA TRP A 822 -24.74 -40.72 19.02
C TRP A 822 -23.94 -42.02 18.80
N ILE A 823 -23.93 -42.91 19.80
CA ILE A 823 -23.26 -44.22 19.72
C ILE A 823 -23.92 -45.11 18.64
N VAL A 824 -25.25 -45.03 18.51
CA VAL A 824 -26.00 -45.75 17.47
C VAL A 824 -25.64 -45.21 16.08
N ARG A 825 -25.55 -43.88 15.89
CA ARG A 825 -25.15 -43.27 14.61
C ARG A 825 -23.72 -43.65 14.19
N VAL A 826 -22.77 -43.63 15.12
CA VAL A 826 -21.38 -44.05 14.85
C VAL A 826 -21.31 -45.54 14.49
N ARG A 827 -22.09 -46.41 15.17
CA ARG A 827 -22.17 -47.83 14.82
C ARG A 827 -22.75 -48.08 13.43
N TRP A 828 -23.81 -47.38 13.04
CA TRP A 828 -24.38 -47.50 11.68
C TRP A 828 -23.42 -46.99 10.59
N MET A 829 -22.65 -45.94 10.88
CA MET A 829 -21.62 -45.43 9.96
C MET A 829 -20.50 -46.45 9.75
N LEU A 830 -19.99 -47.06 10.84
CA LEU A 830 -18.97 -48.10 10.76
C LEU A 830 -19.48 -49.37 10.07
N LEU A 831 -20.75 -49.74 10.29
CA LEU A 831 -21.40 -50.86 9.59
C LEU A 831 -21.51 -50.60 8.09
N GLY A 832 -21.85 -49.37 7.68
CA GLY A 832 -21.91 -48.96 6.27
C GLY A 832 -20.55 -49.06 5.57
N VAL A 833 -19.48 -48.62 6.23
CA VAL A 833 -18.10 -48.73 5.71
C VAL A 833 -17.69 -50.20 5.58
N ALA A 834 -18.00 -51.04 6.56
CA ALA A 834 -17.71 -52.48 6.50
C ALA A 834 -18.44 -53.19 5.36
N ILE A 835 -19.70 -52.83 5.09
CA ILE A 835 -20.49 -53.38 3.97
C ILE A 835 -19.88 -52.97 2.62
N ILE A 836 -19.43 -51.72 2.47
CA ILE A 836 -18.78 -51.26 1.24
C ILE A 836 -17.47 -52.02 0.97
N ILE A 837 -16.65 -52.22 2.01
CA ILE A 837 -15.41 -53.01 1.91
C ILE A 837 -15.72 -54.47 1.51
N LEU A 838 -16.77 -55.06 2.09
CA LEU A 838 -17.20 -56.42 1.75
C LEU A 838 -17.68 -56.53 0.30
N ILE A 839 -18.45 -55.55 -0.20
CA ILE A 839 -18.91 -55.50 -1.60
C ILE A 839 -17.71 -55.38 -2.55
N ILE A 840 -16.74 -54.51 -2.24
CA ILE A 840 -15.52 -54.36 -3.04
C ILE A 840 -14.72 -55.68 -3.06
N PHE A 841 -14.60 -56.36 -1.92
CA PHE A 841 -13.91 -57.64 -1.81
C PHE A 841 -14.62 -58.75 -2.61
N ILE A 842 -15.96 -58.81 -2.57
CA ILE A 842 -16.77 -59.75 -3.36
C ILE A 842 -16.64 -59.45 -4.87
N LEU A 843 -16.65 -58.18 -5.27
CA LEU A 843 -16.46 -57.78 -6.67
C LEU A 843 -15.05 -58.12 -7.19
N LEU A 844 -14.02 -57.97 -6.35
CA LEU A 844 -12.65 -58.38 -6.67
C LEU A 844 -12.51 -59.90 -6.77
N LEU A 845 -13.17 -60.66 -5.90
CA LEU A 845 -13.24 -62.12 -5.99
C LEU A 845 -14.00 -62.59 -7.23
N ALA A 846 -15.14 -61.98 -7.56
CA ALA A 846 -15.91 -62.30 -8.76
C ALA A 846 -15.12 -62.00 -10.04
N LYS A 847 -14.32 -60.92 -10.05
CA LYS A 847 -13.39 -60.59 -11.15
C LYS A 847 -12.27 -61.62 -11.27
N LYS A 848 -11.78 -62.17 -10.14
CA LYS A 848 -10.75 -63.24 -10.12
C LYS A 848 -11.28 -64.59 -10.61
N TYR A 849 -12.55 -64.92 -10.37
CA TYR A 849 -13.16 -66.16 -10.84
C TYR A 849 -13.60 -66.11 -12.32
N ARG A 850 -13.94 -64.93 -12.86
CA ARG A 850 -14.22 -64.75 -14.30
C ARG A 850 -12.99 -64.83 -15.20
N LEU A 851 -11.77 -64.75 -14.64
CA LEU A 851 -10.50 -64.87 -15.36
C LEU A 851 -9.92 -66.31 -15.33
N ARG A 852 -10.65 -67.28 -14.76
CA ARG A 852 -10.27 -68.70 -14.68
C ARG A 852 -11.36 -69.65 -15.23
N ALA A 853 -12.34 -69.14 -15.97
CA ALA A 853 -13.33 -69.93 -16.70
C ALA A 853 -13.17 -69.72 -18.20
#